data_AF-A0A662U0M4-F1
#
_entry.id   AF-A0A662U0M4-F1
#
_cell.length_a   1.000
_cell.length_b   1.000
_cell.length_c   1.000
_cell.angle_alpha   90.00
_cell.angle_beta   90.00
_cell.angle_gamma   90.00
#
_symmetry.space_group_name_H-M   'P 1'
#
loop_
_entity.id
_entity.type
_entity.pdbx_description
1 polymer ?
#
loop_
_entity_poly.entity_id
_entity_poly.type
_entity_poly.pdbx_seq_one_letter_code
_entity_poly.pdbx_strand_id
1 'polypeptide(L)'
;MQELTGVVRTMDKTILFVSLPSSNPYKDEKSEELLQALQSILGRMEKIYTPVRDEEISYVIRRRLFSSIDEKSARKVIEEFLDYAEKENIFPEGVEKADYRERFIKSFPFQPEVVDVLYKRWGSFPTFQRTRGVLRLLSLVVHSLKDTQKPFIRLGDFDLKNDEIRRELIKHIGPEYDSIIAQDITSENAGAKKVDRSLGDAYTPFSFGTVAATAIFLYSFSGGPERGATVAEIKLASCDPSCPSSIVVEAVSKLKENLFYISDEGLFFTNQPNLNRILLTKMESIGDEMLREEEKKLLTKNLSKEHFDIFLWPNNSKDVPDTKGLKLIVQQDHTKCKEFLETCGERPRVYRNTLVFLCPLESERINFENFLKRKLAWQLIEKDKTLPITDAQRKEIRDRMRKIEKEVRERIRSLYRTVLLPSKDEFKEIDLGIPTYGRDLTIDKEIYERLRSEGEILEKLAPLSLKEKYLKDRDWVETKNILESFFKTAGEIRIVSDKVLRDCIKEGVKQGLFGVGEIEDESPVCRYFKTEFSPKLVEGEILIKAELCELKPEEKISDEEFQSYITKIHQSKTIEAIEKIKEEIAKYTLSSEQKGKLEDEIKKKEEELRGVHPLLPGEKYQKISLKLKVPTGKLSDIARMIPYLKTKFSQLDIKVEIFAQDGEIAISDYEDKIKEAINQAGITIEEEEVE
;
A
#
# COMPACT_ATOMS: atom_id res chain seq x y z
N MET A 1 50.46 -53.58 -46.31
CA MET A 1 49.02 -53.35 -46.61
C MET A 1 48.72 -53.32 -48.10
N GLN A 2 49.38 -52.48 -48.90
CA GLN A 2 49.15 -52.43 -50.35
C GLN A 2 49.41 -53.77 -51.07
N GLU A 3 50.47 -54.48 -50.71
CA GLU A 3 50.74 -55.82 -51.25
C GLU A 3 49.67 -56.83 -50.83
N LEU A 4 49.27 -56.81 -49.54
CA LEU A 4 48.23 -57.69 -49.00
C LEU A 4 46.90 -57.51 -49.73
N THR A 5 46.46 -56.27 -49.92
CA THR A 5 45.21 -55.97 -50.62
C THR A 5 45.30 -56.34 -52.11
N GLY A 6 46.47 -56.19 -52.72
CA GLY A 6 46.74 -56.61 -54.10
C GLY A 6 46.68 -58.13 -54.30
N VAL A 7 47.25 -58.90 -53.37
CA VAL A 7 47.23 -60.38 -53.39
C VAL A 7 45.82 -60.92 -53.16
N VAL A 8 45.08 -60.36 -52.20
CA VAL A 8 43.69 -60.80 -51.94
C VAL A 8 42.81 -60.61 -53.17
N ARG A 9 43.05 -59.57 -53.98
CA ARG A 9 42.31 -59.30 -55.21
C ARG A 9 42.53 -60.36 -56.31
N THR A 10 43.69 -61.01 -56.35
CA THR A 10 44.00 -62.02 -57.38
C THR A 10 43.56 -63.43 -56.99
N MET A 11 43.07 -63.62 -55.77
CA MET A 11 42.64 -64.91 -55.25
C MET A 11 41.11 -65.06 -55.30
N ASP A 12 40.64 -66.15 -55.90
CA ASP A 12 39.21 -66.50 -55.84
C ASP A 12 38.80 -66.89 -54.41
N LYS A 13 37.54 -66.56 -54.04
CA LYS A 13 36.91 -66.91 -52.73
C LYS A 13 37.63 -66.37 -51.49
N THR A 14 38.40 -65.30 -51.61
CA THR A 14 39.12 -64.67 -50.49
C THR A 14 38.59 -63.26 -50.22
N ILE A 15 38.31 -62.93 -48.96
CA ILE A 15 37.86 -61.60 -48.53
C ILE A 15 38.79 -61.11 -47.42
N LEU A 16 39.25 -59.86 -47.53
CA LEU A 16 39.99 -59.18 -46.47
C LEU A 16 39.06 -58.22 -45.73
N PHE A 17 38.85 -58.48 -44.45
CA PHE A 17 38.20 -57.54 -43.55
C PHE A 17 39.28 -56.69 -42.85
N VAL A 18 39.20 -55.38 -43.03
CA VAL A 18 40.06 -54.42 -42.33
C VAL A 18 39.17 -53.48 -41.52
N SER A 19 39.46 -53.34 -40.23
CA SER A 19 38.81 -52.36 -39.36
C SER A 19 39.83 -51.29 -39.00
N LEU A 20 39.61 -50.07 -39.46
CA LEU A 20 40.38 -48.91 -39.06
C LEU A 20 39.62 -48.10 -38.00
N PRO A 21 40.31 -47.47 -37.03
CA PRO A 21 39.65 -46.54 -36.13
C PRO A 21 39.15 -45.32 -36.90
N SER A 22 38.00 -44.76 -36.49
CA SER A 22 37.41 -43.57 -37.11
C SER A 22 38.24 -42.30 -36.90
N SER A 23 39.17 -42.33 -35.94
CA SER A 23 40.09 -41.23 -35.59
C SER A 23 41.33 -41.81 -34.93
N ASN A 24 42.43 -41.06 -34.96
CA ASN A 24 43.66 -41.44 -34.27
C ASN A 24 43.46 -41.54 -32.74
N PRO A 25 43.58 -42.74 -32.14
CA PRO A 25 43.36 -42.93 -30.71
C PRO A 25 44.53 -42.44 -29.85
N TYR A 26 45.72 -42.27 -30.44
CA TYR A 26 46.96 -41.90 -29.76
C TYR A 26 47.23 -40.38 -29.79
N LYS A 27 46.49 -39.65 -30.64
CA LYS A 27 46.54 -38.18 -30.77
C LYS A 27 47.93 -37.61 -31.09
N ASP A 28 48.82 -38.42 -31.67
CA ASP A 28 50.12 -38.00 -32.18
C ASP A 28 50.12 -37.90 -33.71
N GLU A 29 50.94 -37.00 -34.23
CA GLU A 29 50.98 -36.65 -35.66
C GLU A 29 51.37 -37.84 -36.55
N LYS A 30 52.29 -38.70 -36.10
CA LYS A 30 52.72 -39.88 -36.87
C LYS A 30 51.62 -40.92 -37.03
N SER A 31 50.83 -41.15 -35.98
CA SER A 31 49.68 -42.04 -36.06
C SER A 31 48.57 -41.50 -36.97
N GLU A 32 48.43 -40.17 -37.05
CA GLU A 32 47.50 -39.51 -37.98
C GLU A 32 47.94 -39.72 -39.44
N GLU A 33 49.21 -39.46 -39.73
CA GLU A 33 49.81 -39.70 -41.05
C GLU A 33 49.69 -41.17 -41.47
N LEU A 34 49.94 -42.10 -40.55
CA LEU A 34 49.80 -43.54 -40.80
C LEU A 34 48.35 -43.94 -41.08
N LEU A 35 47.39 -43.41 -40.31
CA LEU A 35 45.96 -43.68 -40.52
C LEU A 35 45.50 -43.16 -41.88
N GLN A 36 45.90 -41.94 -42.27
CA GLN A 36 45.61 -41.38 -43.59
C GLN A 36 46.24 -42.19 -44.73
N ALA A 37 47.50 -42.63 -44.57
CA ALA A 37 48.17 -43.47 -45.55
C ALA A 37 47.45 -44.83 -45.71
N LEU A 38 47.02 -45.45 -44.62
CA LEU A 38 46.24 -46.69 -44.63
C LEU A 38 44.89 -46.52 -45.30
N GLN A 39 44.16 -45.44 -44.99
CA GLN A 39 42.89 -45.09 -45.63
C GLN A 39 43.05 -44.87 -47.14
N SER A 40 44.10 -44.17 -47.57
CA SER A 40 44.38 -43.94 -49.00
C SER A 40 44.69 -45.24 -49.77
N ILE A 41 45.43 -46.16 -49.14
CA ILE A 41 45.76 -47.47 -49.74
C ILE A 41 44.52 -48.36 -49.84
N LEU A 42 43.68 -48.39 -48.80
CA LEU A 42 42.47 -49.21 -48.74
C LEU A 42 41.35 -48.64 -49.61
N GLY A 43 41.17 -47.31 -49.62
CA GLY A 43 40.15 -46.59 -50.38
C GLY A 43 40.15 -46.86 -51.88
N ARG A 44 41.29 -47.28 -52.45
CA ARG A 44 41.40 -47.64 -53.87
C ARG A 44 40.74 -48.98 -54.24
N MET A 45 40.50 -49.85 -53.25
CA MET A 45 40.02 -51.22 -53.46
C MET A 45 38.91 -51.65 -52.51
N GLU A 46 38.56 -50.85 -51.50
CA GLU A 46 37.55 -51.19 -50.53
C GLU A 46 36.12 -51.08 -51.08
N LYS A 47 35.24 -51.90 -50.52
CA LYS A 47 33.81 -51.65 -50.53
C LYS A 47 33.42 -51.34 -49.09
N ILE A 48 33.08 -50.10 -48.80
CA ILE A 48 32.70 -49.67 -47.46
C ILE A 48 31.44 -50.45 -47.06
N TYR A 49 31.56 -51.28 -46.02
CA TYR A 49 30.45 -51.99 -45.40
C TYR A 49 30.25 -51.43 -44.00
N THR A 50 29.16 -50.70 -43.77
CA THR A 50 28.79 -50.26 -42.43
C THR A 50 28.35 -51.49 -41.64
N PRO A 51 29.07 -51.91 -40.58
CA PRO A 51 28.84 -53.20 -39.93
C PRO A 51 27.48 -53.35 -39.25
N VAL A 52 26.87 -52.22 -38.89
CA VAL A 52 25.54 -52.16 -38.28
C VAL A 52 24.82 -50.95 -38.88
N ARG A 53 23.68 -51.18 -39.54
CA ARG A 53 22.80 -50.10 -39.98
C ARG A 53 21.89 -49.65 -38.84
N ASP A 54 21.34 -48.45 -38.93
CA ASP A 54 20.46 -47.93 -37.88
C ASP A 54 19.23 -48.84 -37.62
N GLU A 55 18.76 -49.53 -38.66
CA GLU A 55 17.66 -50.50 -38.63
C GLU A 55 17.98 -51.79 -37.84
N GLU A 56 19.27 -52.12 -37.69
CA GLU A 56 19.74 -53.37 -37.07
C GLU A 56 20.07 -53.21 -35.59
N ILE A 57 20.12 -51.97 -35.08
CA ILE A 57 20.57 -51.66 -33.72
C ILE A 57 19.69 -52.33 -32.67
N SER A 58 18.37 -52.26 -32.83
CA SER A 58 17.44 -52.89 -31.89
C SER A 58 17.72 -54.39 -31.73
N TYR A 59 18.02 -55.07 -32.84
CA TYR A 59 18.36 -56.50 -32.84
C TYR A 59 19.72 -56.75 -32.17
N VAL A 60 20.72 -55.90 -32.43
CA VAL A 60 22.04 -55.99 -31.78
C VAL A 60 21.91 -55.82 -30.26
N ILE A 61 21.15 -54.82 -29.81
CA ILE A 61 20.91 -54.57 -28.38
C ILE A 61 20.23 -55.77 -27.74
N ARG A 62 19.13 -56.24 -28.33
CA ARG A 62 18.38 -57.42 -27.87
C ARG A 62 19.30 -58.64 -27.73
N ARG A 63 20.08 -58.96 -28.76
CA ARG A 63 20.94 -60.16 -28.79
C ARG A 63 22.13 -60.08 -27.83
N ARG A 64 22.63 -58.87 -27.52
CA ARG A 64 23.75 -58.66 -26.60
C ARG A 64 23.32 -58.71 -25.14
N LEU A 65 22.13 -58.22 -24.82
CA LEU A 65 21.64 -58.13 -23.44
C LEU A 65 20.85 -59.36 -23.00
N PHE A 66 20.18 -60.05 -23.93
CA PHE A 66 19.34 -61.22 -23.63
C PHE A 66 19.83 -62.45 -24.39
N SER A 67 20.04 -63.55 -23.66
CA SER A 67 20.45 -64.83 -24.25
C SER A 67 19.35 -65.45 -25.12
N SER A 68 18.09 -65.32 -24.70
CA SER A 68 16.91 -65.78 -25.41
C SER A 68 15.68 -64.97 -25.00
N ILE A 69 14.67 -64.93 -25.88
CA ILE A 69 13.37 -64.30 -25.62
C ILE A 69 12.30 -65.25 -26.13
N ASP A 70 11.26 -65.49 -25.31
CA ASP A 70 10.07 -66.21 -25.77
C ASP A 70 9.26 -65.29 -26.70
N GLU A 71 9.36 -65.54 -28.00
CA GLU A 71 8.70 -64.74 -29.02
C GLU A 71 7.16 -64.84 -28.97
N LYS A 72 6.61 -65.95 -28.50
CA LYS A 72 5.16 -66.13 -28.39
C LYS A 72 4.61 -65.25 -27.28
N SER A 73 5.27 -65.26 -26.12
CA SER A 73 4.91 -64.40 -25.00
C SER A 73 5.16 -62.92 -25.31
N ALA A 74 6.26 -62.59 -25.97
CA ALA A 74 6.56 -61.22 -26.41
C ALA A 74 5.47 -60.67 -27.33
N ARG A 75 5.04 -61.44 -28.34
CA ARG A 75 3.94 -61.02 -29.24
C ARG A 75 2.64 -60.75 -28.49
N LYS A 76 2.29 -61.62 -27.53
CA LYS A 76 1.08 -61.43 -26.71
C LYS A 76 1.14 -60.11 -25.92
N VAL A 77 2.26 -59.86 -25.24
CA VAL A 77 2.49 -58.61 -24.47
C VAL A 77 2.42 -57.38 -25.38
N ILE A 78 3.03 -57.46 -26.56
CA ILE A 78 3.01 -56.37 -27.54
C ILE A 78 1.57 -56.10 -27.99
N GLU A 79 0.81 -57.10 -28.44
CA GLU A 79 -0.57 -56.88 -28.87
C GLU A 79 -1.45 -56.31 -27.76
N GLU A 80 -1.33 -56.80 -26.52
CA GLU A 80 -2.07 -56.26 -25.37
C GLU A 80 -1.77 -54.77 -25.16
N PHE A 81 -0.51 -54.36 -25.28
CA PHE A 81 -0.14 -52.94 -25.22
C PHE A 81 -0.66 -52.15 -26.42
N LEU A 82 -0.58 -52.68 -27.64
CA LEU A 82 -1.03 -51.97 -28.85
C LEU A 82 -2.55 -51.76 -28.86
N ASP A 83 -3.32 -52.75 -28.40
CA ASP A 83 -4.77 -52.64 -28.26
C ASP A 83 -5.15 -51.59 -27.22
N TYR A 84 -4.42 -51.55 -26.09
CA TYR A 84 -4.55 -50.50 -25.10
C TYR A 84 -4.20 -49.12 -25.67
N ALA A 85 -3.06 -48.98 -26.36
CA ALA A 85 -2.60 -47.72 -26.93
C ALA A 85 -3.53 -47.18 -28.02
N GLU A 86 -4.14 -48.05 -28.82
CA GLU A 86 -5.17 -47.68 -29.80
C GLU A 86 -6.46 -47.21 -29.11
N LYS A 87 -6.98 -47.99 -28.15
CA LYS A 87 -8.18 -47.64 -27.38
C LYS A 87 -8.06 -46.30 -26.67
N GLU A 88 -6.89 -46.02 -26.11
CA GLU A 88 -6.58 -44.82 -25.34
C GLU A 88 -6.02 -43.66 -26.19
N ASN A 89 -5.99 -43.82 -27.52
CA ASN A 89 -5.48 -42.84 -28.49
C ASN A 89 -4.10 -42.29 -28.08
N ILE A 90 -3.14 -43.18 -27.85
CA ILE A 90 -1.80 -42.83 -27.34
C ILE A 90 -0.78 -42.66 -28.49
N PHE A 91 -1.00 -43.28 -29.64
CA PHE A 91 -0.06 -43.20 -30.76
C PHE A 91 0.16 -41.74 -31.23
N PRO A 92 1.42 -41.32 -31.45
CA PRO A 92 1.72 -40.02 -32.01
C PRO A 92 1.10 -39.84 -33.40
N GLU A 93 0.86 -38.60 -33.80
CA GLU A 93 0.36 -38.28 -35.14
C GLU A 93 1.30 -38.86 -36.22
N GLY A 94 0.71 -39.54 -37.20
CA GLY A 94 1.46 -40.16 -38.30
C GLY A 94 2.10 -41.51 -37.99
N VAL A 95 1.91 -42.08 -36.79
CA VAL A 95 2.39 -43.43 -36.44
C VAL A 95 1.26 -44.45 -36.57
N GLU A 96 1.37 -45.35 -37.54
CA GLU A 96 0.41 -46.46 -37.68
C GLU A 96 0.69 -47.60 -36.70
N LYS A 97 -0.37 -48.25 -36.20
CA LYS A 97 -0.29 -49.41 -35.29
C LYS A 97 0.56 -50.55 -35.87
N ALA A 98 0.45 -50.78 -37.18
CA ALA A 98 1.20 -51.84 -37.88
C ALA A 98 2.71 -51.58 -37.87
N ASP A 99 3.13 -50.36 -38.18
CA ASP A 99 4.54 -49.98 -38.18
C ASP A 99 5.13 -50.01 -36.76
N TYR A 100 4.37 -49.53 -35.78
CA TYR A 100 4.80 -49.55 -34.38
C TYR A 100 4.97 -50.99 -33.86
N ARG A 101 4.06 -51.91 -34.24
CA ARG A 101 4.18 -53.34 -33.92
C ARG A 101 5.51 -53.92 -34.40
N GLU A 102 5.86 -53.70 -35.67
CA GLU A 102 7.10 -54.22 -36.25
C GLU A 102 8.34 -53.66 -35.55
N ARG A 103 8.32 -52.38 -35.20
CA ARG A 103 9.40 -51.76 -34.41
C ARG A 103 9.51 -52.38 -33.03
N PHE A 104 8.40 -52.60 -32.34
CA PHE A 104 8.38 -53.15 -31.00
C PHE A 104 8.85 -54.61 -30.98
N ILE A 105 8.45 -55.44 -31.94
CA ILE A 105 8.96 -56.82 -32.07
C ILE A 105 10.49 -56.86 -32.20
N LYS A 106 11.07 -55.90 -32.93
CA LYS A 106 12.52 -55.79 -33.11
C LYS A 106 13.24 -55.30 -31.85
N SER A 107 12.63 -54.42 -31.06
CA SER A 107 13.24 -53.84 -29.85
C SER A 107 12.92 -54.57 -28.55
N PHE A 108 11.94 -55.47 -28.53
CA PHE A 108 11.52 -56.19 -27.32
C PHE A 108 12.71 -56.84 -26.59
N PRO A 109 12.84 -56.67 -25.25
CA PRO A 109 11.83 -56.18 -24.30
C PRO A 109 11.85 -54.65 -24.08
N PHE A 110 12.53 -53.88 -24.93
CA PHE A 110 12.49 -52.42 -24.86
C PHE A 110 11.37 -51.88 -25.73
N GLN A 111 10.58 -50.95 -25.19
CA GLN A 111 9.66 -50.15 -25.98
C GLN A 111 10.46 -49.35 -27.04
N PRO A 112 9.95 -49.17 -28.29
CA PRO A 112 10.69 -48.50 -29.37
C PRO A 112 11.34 -47.17 -28.96
N GLU A 113 10.64 -46.36 -28.16
CA GLU A 113 11.10 -45.05 -27.69
C GLU A 113 12.41 -45.13 -26.89
N VAL A 114 12.65 -46.22 -26.16
CA VAL A 114 13.88 -46.42 -25.37
C VAL A 114 15.10 -46.43 -26.29
N VAL A 115 15.03 -47.18 -27.39
CA VAL A 115 16.13 -47.29 -28.34
C VAL A 115 16.28 -45.98 -29.12
N ASP A 116 15.16 -45.40 -29.57
CA ASP A 116 15.15 -44.16 -30.33
C ASP A 116 15.78 -42.99 -29.54
N VAL A 117 15.35 -42.77 -28.30
CA VAL A 117 15.88 -41.67 -27.47
C VAL A 117 17.34 -41.90 -27.12
N LEU A 118 17.72 -43.11 -26.71
CA LEU A 118 19.10 -43.38 -26.33
C LEU A 118 20.06 -43.31 -27.52
N TYR A 119 19.64 -43.77 -28.70
CA TYR A 119 20.52 -43.81 -29.86
C TYR A 119 20.53 -42.50 -30.66
N LYS A 120 19.36 -41.90 -30.92
CA LYS A 120 19.25 -40.67 -31.73
C LYS A 120 19.57 -39.43 -30.90
N ARG A 121 19.03 -39.32 -29.68
CA ARG A 121 19.24 -38.14 -28.82
C ARG A 121 20.50 -38.28 -27.99
N TRP A 122 20.59 -39.25 -27.09
CA TRP A 122 21.77 -39.39 -26.23
C TRP A 122 23.02 -39.81 -27.03
N GLY A 123 22.86 -40.66 -28.05
CA GLY A 123 23.95 -41.04 -28.95
C GLY A 123 24.48 -39.93 -29.86
N SER A 124 23.84 -38.76 -29.89
CA SER A 124 24.40 -37.59 -30.58
C SER A 124 25.48 -36.87 -29.75
N PHE A 125 25.59 -37.13 -28.44
CA PHE A 125 26.69 -36.60 -27.63
C PHE A 125 28.03 -37.24 -28.04
N PRO A 126 29.09 -36.46 -28.34
CA PRO A 126 30.40 -37.00 -28.70
C PRO A 126 31.02 -37.91 -27.62
N THR A 127 30.70 -37.63 -26.36
CA THR A 127 31.16 -38.42 -25.21
C THR A 127 30.36 -39.71 -25.02
N PHE A 128 29.15 -39.80 -25.57
CA PHE A 128 28.30 -40.98 -25.49
C PHE A 128 28.62 -41.91 -26.66
N GLN A 129 29.39 -42.97 -26.40
CA GLN A 129 29.82 -43.93 -27.41
C GLN A 129 28.62 -44.75 -27.96
N ARG A 130 27.78 -44.15 -28.82
CA ARG A 130 26.49 -44.67 -29.36
C ARG A 130 26.16 -46.09 -28.91
N THR A 131 26.64 -47.11 -29.62
CA THR A 131 26.29 -48.51 -29.36
C THR A 131 26.80 -49.03 -28.00
N ARG A 132 28.03 -48.71 -27.60
CA ARG A 132 28.63 -49.18 -26.33
C ARG A 132 28.03 -48.49 -25.11
N GLY A 133 27.74 -47.19 -25.23
CA GLY A 133 27.06 -46.39 -24.22
C GLY A 133 25.63 -46.88 -23.99
N VAL A 134 24.86 -47.10 -25.06
CA VAL A 134 23.50 -47.67 -24.97
C VAL A 134 23.54 -49.05 -24.31
N LEU A 135 24.41 -49.97 -24.78
CA LEU A 135 24.50 -51.31 -24.19
C LEU A 135 24.87 -51.28 -22.70
N ARG A 136 25.83 -50.42 -22.32
CA ARG A 136 26.24 -50.26 -20.92
C ARG A 136 25.07 -49.75 -20.07
N LEU A 137 24.43 -48.66 -20.46
CA LEU A 137 23.30 -48.09 -19.72
C LEU A 137 22.14 -49.08 -19.62
N LEU A 138 21.74 -49.70 -20.73
CA LEU A 138 20.64 -50.66 -20.74
C LEU A 138 20.97 -51.92 -19.93
N SER A 139 22.24 -52.35 -19.86
CA SER A 139 22.61 -53.47 -18.99
C SER A 139 22.36 -53.17 -17.51
N LEU A 140 22.62 -51.94 -17.07
CA LEU A 140 22.34 -51.47 -15.72
C LEU A 140 20.82 -51.39 -15.46
N VAL A 141 20.07 -50.84 -16.42
CA VAL A 141 18.60 -50.73 -16.33
C VAL A 141 17.96 -52.12 -16.25
N VAL A 142 18.34 -53.04 -17.13
CA VAL A 142 17.85 -54.43 -17.11
C VAL A 142 18.20 -55.09 -15.77
N HIS A 143 19.42 -54.90 -15.27
CA HIS A 143 19.80 -55.44 -13.96
C HIS A 143 18.94 -54.87 -12.81
N SER A 144 18.63 -53.57 -12.83
CA SER A 144 17.79 -52.92 -11.82
C SER A 144 16.33 -53.37 -11.85
N LEU A 145 15.84 -53.82 -13.01
CA LEU A 145 14.44 -54.22 -13.22
C LEU A 145 14.21 -55.73 -13.19
N LYS A 146 15.26 -56.56 -13.10
CA LYS A 146 15.17 -58.02 -13.26
C LYS A 146 14.21 -58.71 -12.27
N ASP A 147 14.03 -58.15 -11.08
CA ASP A 147 13.18 -58.70 -10.01
C ASP A 147 11.77 -58.07 -10.01
N THR A 148 11.46 -57.22 -11.00
CA THR A 148 10.15 -56.57 -11.16
C THR A 148 9.23 -57.38 -12.08
N GLN A 149 7.92 -57.18 -11.96
CA GLN A 149 6.90 -57.82 -12.81
C GLN A 149 6.59 -57.02 -14.09
N LYS A 150 7.51 -56.15 -14.54
CA LYS A 150 7.27 -55.31 -15.71
C LYS A 150 7.39 -56.14 -17.00
N PRO A 151 6.37 -56.11 -17.90
CA PRO A 151 6.36 -56.96 -19.09
C PRO A 151 7.32 -56.47 -20.19
N PHE A 152 7.68 -55.18 -20.17
CA PHE A 152 8.67 -54.56 -21.04
C PHE A 152 9.23 -53.29 -20.35
N ILE A 153 10.28 -52.72 -20.92
CA ILE A 153 11.02 -51.57 -20.38
C ILE A 153 10.71 -50.33 -21.20
N ARG A 154 10.30 -49.26 -20.51
CA ARG A 154 10.00 -47.92 -21.05
C ARG A 154 11.03 -46.91 -20.54
N LEU A 155 11.02 -45.71 -21.10
CA LEU A 155 11.90 -44.62 -20.63
C LEU A 155 11.61 -44.25 -19.17
N GLY A 156 10.33 -44.20 -18.77
CA GLY A 156 9.96 -43.90 -17.38
C GLY A 156 10.37 -44.96 -16.36
N ASP A 157 10.88 -46.12 -16.80
CA ASP A 157 11.30 -47.22 -15.93
C ASP A 157 12.78 -47.13 -15.49
N PHE A 158 13.53 -46.11 -15.95
CA PHE A 158 14.93 -45.92 -15.61
C PHE A 158 15.04 -45.42 -14.16
N ASP A 159 15.49 -46.28 -13.25
CA ASP A 159 15.60 -45.91 -11.84
C ASP A 159 16.75 -44.91 -11.61
N LEU A 160 16.41 -43.62 -11.61
CA LEU A 160 17.37 -42.54 -11.34
C LEU A 160 17.86 -42.52 -9.89
N LYS A 161 17.25 -43.29 -8.97
CA LYS A 161 17.78 -43.48 -7.61
C LYS A 161 19.02 -44.38 -7.62
N ASN A 162 19.15 -45.26 -8.61
CA ASN A 162 20.34 -46.07 -8.81
C ASN A 162 21.53 -45.19 -9.24
N ASP A 163 22.56 -45.14 -8.39
CA ASP A 163 23.74 -44.31 -8.60
C ASP A 163 24.51 -44.64 -9.89
N GLU A 164 24.56 -45.91 -10.31
CA GLU A 164 25.27 -46.32 -11.53
C GLU A 164 24.55 -45.83 -12.78
N ILE A 165 23.21 -45.98 -12.82
CA ILE A 165 22.37 -45.49 -13.92
C ILE A 165 22.46 -43.96 -13.99
N ARG A 166 22.31 -43.29 -12.85
CA ARG A 166 22.32 -41.82 -12.77
C ARG A 166 23.66 -41.25 -13.23
N ARG A 167 24.80 -41.80 -12.75
CA ARG A 167 26.15 -41.34 -13.16
C ARG A 167 26.43 -41.56 -14.64
N GLU A 168 25.92 -42.64 -15.23
CA GLU A 168 26.07 -42.93 -16.65
C GLU A 168 25.38 -41.86 -17.53
N LEU A 169 24.28 -41.26 -17.06
CA LEU A 169 23.60 -40.16 -17.74
C LEU A 169 24.29 -38.81 -17.45
N ILE A 170 24.54 -38.50 -16.17
CA ILE A 170 25.06 -37.19 -15.70
C ILE A 170 26.39 -36.82 -16.35
N LYS A 171 27.28 -37.78 -16.58
CA LYS A 171 28.61 -37.53 -17.18
C LYS A 171 28.55 -36.87 -18.57
N HIS A 172 27.40 -36.89 -19.24
CA HIS A 172 27.19 -36.27 -20.55
C HIS A 172 26.54 -34.89 -20.49
N ILE A 173 25.76 -34.61 -19.44
CA ILE A 173 24.89 -33.42 -19.34
C ILE A 173 25.35 -32.40 -18.29
N GLY A 174 26.26 -32.79 -17.40
CA GLY A 174 26.84 -31.93 -16.37
C GLY A 174 26.45 -32.32 -14.94
N PRO A 175 27.35 -32.13 -13.95
CA PRO A 175 27.14 -32.54 -12.56
C PRO A 175 25.99 -31.81 -11.85
N GLU A 176 25.59 -30.62 -12.34
CA GLU A 176 24.48 -29.85 -11.78
C GLU A 176 23.15 -30.61 -11.80
N TYR A 177 22.98 -31.57 -12.71
CA TYR A 177 21.76 -32.35 -12.81
C TYR A 177 21.61 -33.40 -11.69
N ASP A 178 22.66 -33.68 -10.91
CA ASP A 178 22.55 -34.57 -9.76
C ASP A 178 21.63 -33.99 -8.68
N SER A 179 21.81 -32.70 -8.34
CA SER A 179 20.96 -32.01 -7.37
C SER A 179 19.55 -31.77 -7.91
N ILE A 180 19.39 -31.58 -9.21
CA ILE A 180 18.08 -31.43 -9.87
C ILE A 180 17.30 -32.74 -9.80
N ILE A 181 17.91 -33.86 -10.17
CA ILE A 181 17.29 -35.19 -10.05
C ILE A 181 16.93 -35.49 -8.60
N ALA A 182 17.78 -35.11 -7.64
CA ALA A 182 17.49 -35.22 -6.22
C ALA A 182 16.25 -34.40 -5.84
N GLN A 183 16.22 -33.11 -6.18
CA GLN A 183 15.17 -32.17 -5.78
C GLN A 183 13.81 -32.49 -6.42
N ASP A 184 13.79 -32.87 -7.69
CA ASP A 184 12.57 -32.93 -8.47
C ASP A 184 12.06 -34.37 -8.69
N ILE A 185 12.93 -35.39 -8.65
CA ILE A 185 12.54 -36.78 -8.98
C ILE A 185 12.72 -37.76 -7.80
N THR A 186 13.90 -37.79 -7.17
CA THR A 186 14.34 -38.97 -6.38
C THR A 186 14.27 -38.82 -4.87
N SER A 187 14.45 -37.62 -4.31
CA SER A 187 14.37 -37.41 -2.84
C SER A 187 12.98 -37.74 -2.30
N GLU A 188 12.89 -38.08 -1.02
CA GLU A 188 11.60 -38.42 -0.39
C GLU A 188 10.55 -37.30 -0.50
N ASN A 189 11.01 -36.05 -0.42
CA ASN A 189 10.20 -34.84 -0.55
C ASN A 189 10.26 -34.21 -1.96
N ALA A 190 10.72 -34.96 -2.96
CA ALA A 190 10.86 -34.45 -4.31
C ALA A 190 9.52 -34.11 -4.96
N GLY A 191 9.53 -33.18 -5.92
CA GLY A 191 8.33 -32.74 -6.65
C GLY A 191 7.53 -33.90 -7.24
N ALA A 192 8.18 -34.83 -7.92
CA ALA A 192 7.53 -36.00 -8.51
C ALA A 192 6.90 -36.93 -7.46
N LYS A 193 7.53 -37.10 -6.29
CA LYS A 193 6.98 -37.89 -5.17
C LYS A 193 5.76 -37.23 -4.54
N LYS A 194 5.71 -35.90 -4.50
CA LYS A 194 4.52 -35.16 -4.09
C LYS A 194 3.39 -35.36 -5.09
N VAL A 195 3.70 -35.33 -6.39
CA VAL A 195 2.72 -35.63 -7.44
C VAL A 195 2.17 -37.05 -7.29
N ASP A 196 3.02 -38.05 -7.07
CA ASP A 196 2.59 -39.45 -6.85
C ASP A 196 1.53 -39.56 -5.75
N ARG A 197 1.77 -38.92 -4.59
CA ARG A 197 0.82 -38.91 -3.46
C ARG A 197 -0.47 -38.14 -3.78
N SER A 198 -0.40 -37.13 -4.65
CA SER A 198 -1.54 -36.28 -4.99
C SER A 198 -2.51 -36.87 -6.02
N LEU A 199 -2.13 -37.96 -6.71
CA LEU A 199 -2.97 -38.61 -7.72
C LEU A 199 -4.00 -39.57 -7.09
N GLY A 200 -3.86 -39.88 -5.79
CA GLY A 200 -4.75 -40.75 -5.03
C GLY A 200 -4.17 -42.14 -4.77
N ASP A 201 -4.61 -42.77 -3.68
CA ASP A 201 -4.00 -43.98 -3.13
C ASP A 201 -3.95 -45.15 -4.13
N ALA A 202 -4.98 -45.29 -4.98
CA ALA A 202 -5.08 -46.34 -6.00
C ALA A 202 -3.92 -46.31 -7.02
N TYR A 203 -3.31 -45.15 -7.26
CA TYR A 203 -2.25 -44.98 -8.26
C TYR A 203 -0.84 -44.97 -7.64
N THR A 204 -0.73 -45.01 -6.32
CA THR A 204 0.57 -45.01 -5.60
C THR A 204 1.53 -46.11 -6.07
N PRO A 205 1.10 -47.37 -6.31
CA PRO A 205 1.99 -48.44 -6.77
C PRO A 205 2.65 -48.16 -8.13
N PHE A 206 2.01 -47.35 -8.98
CA PHE A 206 2.50 -47.04 -10.33
C PHE A 206 3.46 -45.85 -10.34
N SER A 207 3.38 -44.96 -9.34
CA SER A 207 4.23 -43.77 -9.22
C SER A 207 4.28 -42.94 -10.51
N PHE A 208 3.11 -42.64 -11.10
CA PHE A 208 3.01 -41.96 -12.41
C PHE A 208 3.71 -40.59 -12.46
N GLY A 209 3.77 -39.85 -11.36
CA GLY A 209 4.56 -38.63 -11.24
C GLY A 209 6.05 -38.90 -11.38
N THR A 210 6.60 -39.89 -10.67
CA THR A 210 8.02 -40.29 -10.81
C THR A 210 8.33 -40.82 -12.21
N VAL A 211 7.49 -41.70 -12.74
CA VAL A 211 7.68 -42.32 -14.06
C VAL A 211 7.64 -41.27 -15.16
N ALA A 212 6.64 -40.38 -15.14
CA ALA A 212 6.54 -39.30 -16.12
C ALA A 212 7.69 -38.30 -15.99
N ALA A 213 8.09 -37.91 -14.77
CA ALA A 213 9.25 -37.02 -14.58
C ALA A 213 10.55 -37.64 -15.10
N THR A 214 10.75 -38.94 -14.91
CA THR A 214 11.89 -39.69 -15.44
C THR A 214 11.89 -39.72 -16.96
N ALA A 215 10.73 -39.99 -17.57
CA ALA A 215 10.59 -39.94 -19.03
C ALA A 215 10.92 -38.54 -19.57
N ILE A 216 10.32 -37.48 -18.99
CA ILE A 216 10.61 -36.09 -19.34
C ILE A 216 12.11 -35.80 -19.23
N PHE A 217 12.76 -36.24 -18.16
CA PHE A 217 14.19 -36.09 -17.97
C PHE A 217 15.00 -36.73 -19.10
N LEU A 218 14.70 -37.97 -19.49
CA LEU A 218 15.40 -38.63 -20.59
C LEU A 218 15.16 -37.97 -21.95
N TYR A 219 13.98 -37.39 -22.17
CA TYR A 219 13.69 -36.60 -23.38
C TYR A 219 14.35 -35.22 -23.37
N SER A 220 14.83 -34.73 -22.22
CA SER A 220 15.33 -33.35 -22.06
C SER A 220 16.69 -33.08 -22.69
N PHE A 221 17.41 -34.10 -23.16
CA PHE A 221 18.80 -33.97 -23.57
C PHE A 221 19.08 -34.59 -24.94
N SER A 222 19.84 -33.86 -25.76
CA SER A 222 20.49 -34.35 -26.97
C SER A 222 21.77 -33.54 -27.21
N GLY A 223 22.68 -34.05 -28.03
CA GLY A 223 23.84 -33.31 -28.56
C GLY A 223 23.49 -32.39 -29.73
N GLY A 224 22.22 -32.33 -30.14
CA GLY A 224 21.69 -31.44 -31.17
C GLY A 224 20.72 -30.39 -30.60
N PRO A 225 19.96 -29.69 -31.47
CA PRO A 225 18.97 -28.70 -31.02
C PRO A 225 17.68 -29.31 -30.46
N GLU A 226 17.43 -30.61 -30.69
CA GLU A 226 16.22 -31.29 -30.23
C GLU A 226 16.17 -31.39 -28.70
N ARG A 227 15.06 -30.94 -28.09
CA ARG A 227 14.88 -30.96 -26.64
C ARG A 227 13.43 -31.18 -26.23
N GLY A 228 13.23 -32.01 -25.22
CA GLY A 228 11.94 -32.20 -24.55
C GLY A 228 10.99 -33.15 -25.26
N ALA A 229 9.77 -33.23 -24.73
CA ALA A 229 8.74 -34.15 -25.18
C ALA A 229 7.38 -33.48 -25.33
N THR A 230 6.53 -34.10 -26.14
CA THR A 230 5.09 -33.88 -26.18
C THR A 230 4.39 -34.68 -25.08
N VAL A 231 3.15 -34.31 -24.75
CA VAL A 231 2.35 -35.08 -23.79
C VAL A 231 2.09 -36.50 -24.30
N ALA A 232 1.92 -36.69 -25.62
CA ALA A 232 1.74 -38.00 -26.24
C ALA A 232 2.97 -38.92 -26.06
N GLU A 233 4.18 -38.38 -26.25
CA GLU A 233 5.42 -39.12 -25.99
C GLU A 233 5.56 -39.52 -24.51
N ILE A 234 5.18 -38.63 -23.58
CA ILE A 234 5.20 -38.96 -22.15
C ILE A 234 4.13 -40.00 -21.79
N LYS A 235 2.93 -39.94 -22.39
CA LYS A 235 1.91 -40.99 -22.27
C LYS A 235 2.47 -42.34 -22.71
N LEU A 236 3.06 -42.42 -23.91
CA LEU A 236 3.67 -43.65 -24.41
C LEU A 236 4.73 -44.20 -23.47
N ALA A 237 5.60 -43.33 -22.95
CA ALA A 237 6.74 -43.71 -22.13
C ALA A 237 6.40 -44.04 -20.66
N SER A 238 5.16 -43.80 -20.22
CA SER A 238 4.79 -43.84 -18.78
C SER A 238 3.48 -44.57 -18.47
N CYS A 239 2.66 -44.90 -19.47
CA CYS A 239 1.33 -45.50 -19.27
C CYS A 239 1.39 -46.98 -18.87
N ASP A 240 0.50 -47.39 -17.98
CA ASP A 240 0.31 -48.79 -17.58
C ASP A 240 -1.03 -49.31 -18.15
N PRO A 241 -1.07 -50.46 -18.85
CA PRO A 241 -2.30 -50.99 -19.45
C PRO A 241 -3.46 -51.26 -18.46
N SER A 242 -3.16 -51.37 -17.16
CA SER A 242 -4.17 -51.56 -16.11
C SER A 242 -4.88 -50.25 -15.70
N CYS A 243 -4.40 -49.10 -16.18
CA CYS A 243 -4.90 -47.78 -15.77
C CYS A 243 -5.32 -46.94 -17.00
N PRO A 244 -6.25 -45.99 -16.86
CA PRO A 244 -6.56 -45.04 -17.94
C PRO A 244 -5.36 -44.15 -18.26
N SER A 245 -5.13 -43.86 -19.54
CA SER A 245 -3.96 -43.07 -19.97
C SER A 245 -4.04 -41.60 -19.57
N SER A 246 -5.24 -41.11 -19.24
CA SER A 246 -5.49 -39.73 -18.78
C SER A 246 -4.82 -39.41 -17.45
N ILE A 247 -4.55 -40.41 -16.59
CA ILE A 247 -3.85 -40.19 -15.32
C ILE A 247 -2.42 -39.65 -15.54
N VAL A 248 -1.78 -40.06 -16.64
CA VAL A 248 -0.45 -39.53 -17.01
C VAL A 248 -0.55 -38.06 -17.42
N VAL A 249 -1.64 -37.65 -18.07
CA VAL A 249 -1.87 -36.24 -18.43
C VAL A 249 -2.04 -35.40 -17.16
N GLU A 250 -2.81 -35.89 -16.18
CA GLU A 250 -2.95 -35.24 -14.87
C GLU A 250 -1.60 -35.18 -14.15
N ALA A 251 -0.84 -36.28 -14.13
CA ALA A 251 0.50 -36.31 -13.55
C ALA A 251 1.41 -35.25 -14.19
N VAL A 252 1.44 -35.15 -15.52
CA VAL A 252 2.22 -34.13 -16.25
C VAL A 252 1.78 -32.71 -15.89
N SER A 253 0.48 -32.46 -15.77
CA SER A 253 -0.04 -31.15 -15.33
C SER A 253 0.48 -30.80 -13.94
N LYS A 254 0.34 -31.72 -12.98
CA LYS A 254 0.81 -31.52 -11.61
C LYS A 254 2.33 -31.43 -11.53
N LEU A 255 3.08 -32.12 -12.40
CA LEU A 255 4.54 -32.00 -12.48
C LEU A 255 4.95 -30.59 -12.92
N LYS A 256 4.29 -30.00 -13.92
CA LYS A 256 4.53 -28.59 -14.30
C LYS A 256 4.31 -27.61 -13.13
N GLU A 257 3.36 -27.92 -12.25
CA GLU A 257 3.06 -27.10 -11.08
C GLU A 257 4.03 -27.32 -9.92
N ASN A 258 4.63 -28.51 -9.79
CA ASN A 258 5.37 -28.93 -8.59
C ASN A 258 6.90 -28.98 -8.75
N LEU A 259 7.40 -29.26 -9.96
CA LEU A 259 8.84 -29.36 -10.23
C LEU A 259 9.49 -27.97 -10.31
N PHE A 260 10.69 -27.83 -9.75
CA PHE A 260 11.43 -26.57 -9.78
C PHE A 260 12.19 -26.34 -11.08
N TYR A 261 12.63 -27.39 -11.76
CA TYR A 261 13.56 -27.31 -12.89
C TYR A 261 12.92 -27.68 -14.22
N ILE A 262 11.61 -27.89 -14.26
CA ILE A 262 10.88 -28.06 -15.52
C ILE A 262 10.70 -26.71 -16.22
N SER A 263 10.90 -26.69 -17.53
CA SER A 263 10.74 -25.51 -18.38
C SER A 263 9.29 -25.03 -18.45
N ASP A 264 9.09 -23.71 -18.57
CA ASP A 264 7.79 -23.10 -18.87
C ASP A 264 7.39 -23.27 -20.35
N GLU A 265 8.36 -23.47 -21.25
CA GLU A 265 8.15 -23.51 -22.71
C GLU A 265 7.78 -24.91 -23.23
N GLY A 266 8.03 -25.97 -22.45
CA GLY A 266 7.83 -27.34 -22.89
C GLY A 266 8.16 -28.37 -21.81
N LEU A 267 7.98 -29.66 -22.13
CA LEU A 267 8.29 -30.75 -21.19
C LEU A 267 9.77 -31.13 -21.29
N PHE A 268 10.62 -30.33 -20.65
CA PHE A 268 12.03 -30.66 -20.44
C PHE A 268 12.57 -30.03 -19.16
N PHE A 269 13.57 -30.71 -18.57
CA PHE A 269 14.36 -30.20 -17.47
C PHE A 269 15.40 -29.21 -17.96
N THR A 270 15.60 -28.14 -17.19
CA THR A 270 16.66 -27.15 -17.36
C THR A 270 17.53 -27.11 -16.11
N ASN A 271 18.72 -26.51 -16.22
CA ASN A 271 19.57 -26.27 -15.06
C ASN A 271 19.22 -24.98 -14.31
N GLN A 272 18.15 -24.28 -14.72
CA GLN A 272 17.71 -23.04 -14.08
C GLN A 272 16.37 -23.30 -13.38
N PRO A 273 16.22 -22.86 -12.12
CA PRO A 273 14.95 -23.03 -11.43
C PRO A 273 13.91 -22.07 -12.01
N ASN A 274 12.67 -22.53 -12.04
CA ASN A 274 11.50 -21.78 -12.45
C ASN A 274 11.17 -20.70 -11.41
N LEU A 275 11.24 -19.43 -11.81
CA LEU A 275 10.98 -18.29 -10.92
C LEU A 275 9.56 -18.31 -10.36
N ASN A 276 8.57 -18.74 -11.13
CA ASN A 276 7.19 -18.82 -10.65
C ASN A 276 7.05 -19.91 -9.58
N ARG A 277 7.78 -21.04 -9.71
CA ARG A 277 7.78 -22.08 -8.68
C ARG A 277 8.47 -21.62 -7.39
N ILE A 278 9.61 -20.95 -7.51
CA ILE A 278 10.28 -20.35 -6.35
C ILE A 278 9.33 -19.36 -5.66
N LEU A 279 8.63 -18.52 -6.43
CA LEU A 279 7.65 -17.57 -5.90
C LEU A 279 6.57 -18.25 -5.08
N LEU A 280 5.88 -19.25 -5.64
CA LEU A 280 4.79 -19.94 -4.95
C LEU A 280 5.28 -20.59 -3.64
N THR A 281 6.45 -21.21 -3.67
CA THR A 281 7.06 -21.82 -2.47
C THR A 281 7.36 -20.77 -1.41
N LYS A 282 7.91 -19.61 -1.80
CA LYS A 282 8.15 -18.50 -0.86
C LYS A 282 6.83 -17.89 -0.37
N MET A 283 5.78 -17.85 -1.18
CA MET A 283 4.44 -17.42 -0.75
C MET A 283 3.84 -18.33 0.33
N GLU A 284 4.01 -19.65 0.21
CA GLU A 284 3.57 -20.63 1.22
C GLU A 284 4.32 -20.46 2.55
N SER A 285 5.58 -20.01 2.52
CA SER A 285 6.38 -19.77 3.73
C SER A 285 6.02 -18.48 4.49
N ILE A 286 5.17 -17.61 3.92
CA ILE A 286 4.79 -16.33 4.54
C ILE A 286 3.62 -16.57 5.48
N GLY A 287 3.90 -16.45 6.77
CA GLY A 287 2.89 -16.51 7.83
C GLY A 287 2.10 -15.20 8.01
N ASP A 288 0.99 -15.30 8.73
CA ASP A 288 0.05 -14.19 8.95
C ASP A 288 0.65 -13.04 9.76
N GLU A 289 1.58 -13.33 10.67
CA GLU A 289 2.30 -12.31 11.44
C GLU A 289 3.12 -11.38 10.54
N MET A 290 3.86 -11.95 9.59
CA MET A 290 4.65 -11.20 8.62
C MET A 290 3.77 -10.33 7.70
N LEU A 291 2.58 -10.83 7.34
CA LEU A 291 1.59 -10.04 6.60
C LEU A 291 1.07 -8.87 7.41
N ARG A 292 0.69 -9.12 8.66
CA ARG A 292 0.17 -8.12 9.58
C ARG A 292 1.18 -6.99 9.80
N GLU A 293 2.45 -7.32 10.01
CA GLU A 293 3.51 -6.33 10.17
C GLU A 293 3.71 -5.46 8.93
N GLU A 294 3.75 -6.07 7.74
CA GLU A 294 3.93 -5.31 6.50
C GLU A 294 2.68 -4.47 6.18
N GLU A 295 1.47 -4.97 6.40
CA GLU A 295 0.24 -4.18 6.27
C GLU A 295 0.25 -2.96 7.21
N LYS A 296 0.65 -3.15 8.49
CA LYS A 296 0.78 -2.05 9.46
C LYS A 296 1.76 -0.97 8.99
N LYS A 297 2.88 -1.41 8.44
CA LYS A 297 3.94 -0.55 7.91
C LYS A 297 3.45 0.21 6.67
N LEU A 298 2.69 -0.43 5.79
CA LEU A 298 2.07 0.21 4.64
C LEU A 298 1.03 1.25 5.06
N LEU A 299 0.19 0.96 6.06
CA LEU A 299 -0.76 1.92 6.63
C LEU A 299 -0.05 3.14 7.19
N THR A 300 0.98 2.91 8.01
CA THR A 300 1.76 3.98 8.64
C THR A 300 2.40 4.92 7.60
N LYS A 301 2.87 4.37 6.47
CA LYS A 301 3.43 5.17 5.37
C LYS A 301 2.40 6.00 4.60
N ASN A 302 1.12 5.62 4.63
CA ASN A 302 0.03 6.25 3.88
C ASN A 302 -0.87 7.15 4.75
N LEU A 303 -0.40 7.55 5.93
CA LEU A 303 -1.12 8.38 6.89
C LEU A 303 -0.25 9.58 7.31
N SER A 304 -0.80 10.80 7.22
CA SER A 304 -0.05 12.05 7.45
C SER A 304 -0.17 12.63 8.87
N LYS A 305 -1.27 12.32 9.58
CA LYS A 305 -1.58 12.82 10.93
C LYS A 305 -1.77 14.35 11.00
N GLU A 306 -2.31 14.95 9.94
CA GLU A 306 -2.50 16.41 9.89
C GLU A 306 -3.77 16.89 10.61
N HIS A 307 -4.91 16.22 10.39
CA HIS A 307 -6.22 16.64 10.93
C HIS A 307 -6.79 15.74 12.04
N PHE A 308 -6.21 14.54 12.21
CA PHE A 308 -6.68 13.54 13.15
C PHE A 308 -5.57 13.07 14.07
N ASP A 309 -5.92 12.78 15.32
CA ASP A 309 -5.14 11.89 16.18
C ASP A 309 -5.37 10.45 15.70
N ILE A 310 -4.34 9.83 15.11
CA ILE A 310 -4.47 8.52 14.45
C ILE A 310 -4.05 7.38 15.37
N PHE A 311 -4.96 6.43 15.57
CA PHE A 311 -4.73 5.21 16.36
C PHE A 311 -4.83 3.99 15.45
N LEU A 312 -3.68 3.35 15.19
CA LEU A 312 -3.57 2.21 14.29
C LEU A 312 -3.66 0.88 15.07
N TRP A 313 -4.73 0.14 14.83
CA TRP A 313 -5.04 -1.16 15.46
C TRP A 313 -4.86 -1.14 16.99
N PRO A 314 -5.56 -0.22 17.71
CA PRO A 314 -5.55 -0.24 19.16
C PRO A 314 -6.09 -1.57 19.69
N ASN A 315 -5.48 -2.10 20.76
CA ASN A 315 -5.87 -3.40 21.29
C ASN A 315 -7.19 -3.31 22.06
N ASN A 316 -7.34 -2.24 22.85
CA ASN A 316 -8.47 -2.01 23.74
C ASN A 316 -8.92 -0.55 23.72
N SER A 317 -10.16 -0.28 24.15
CA SER A 317 -10.75 1.08 24.13
C SER A 317 -9.99 2.13 24.95
N LYS A 318 -9.20 1.73 25.97
CA LYS A 318 -8.33 2.62 26.77
C LYS A 318 -7.15 3.21 26.00
N ASP A 319 -6.74 2.58 24.89
CA ASP A 319 -5.60 3.02 24.08
C ASP A 319 -5.94 4.29 23.29
N VAL A 320 -7.23 4.61 23.18
CA VAL A 320 -7.74 5.82 22.54
C VAL A 320 -8.23 6.79 23.63
N PRO A 321 -7.55 7.93 23.86
CA PRO A 321 -7.95 8.92 24.86
C PRO A 321 -9.38 9.42 24.68
N ASP A 322 -10.02 9.87 25.76
CA ASP A 322 -11.34 10.51 25.71
C ASP A 322 -11.21 12.03 25.78
N THR A 323 -10.89 12.64 24.64
CA THR A 323 -10.62 14.09 24.48
C THR A 323 -11.52 14.70 23.41
N LYS A 324 -11.55 16.04 23.29
CA LYS A 324 -12.33 16.75 22.26
C LYS A 324 -11.75 16.68 20.84
N GLY A 325 -10.47 16.30 20.68
CA GLY A 325 -9.82 16.21 19.37
C GLY A 325 -10.42 15.12 18.48
N LEU A 326 -10.43 15.34 17.17
CA LEU A 326 -10.91 14.34 16.20
C LEU A 326 -9.93 13.16 16.13
N LYS A 327 -10.45 11.94 16.19
CA LYS A 327 -9.64 10.72 16.23
C LYS A 327 -9.98 9.84 15.06
N LEU A 328 -8.95 9.38 14.35
CA LEU A 328 -9.09 8.37 13.30
C LEU A 328 -8.58 7.04 13.85
N ILE A 329 -9.50 6.12 14.11
CA ILE A 329 -9.20 4.78 14.61
C ILE A 329 -9.21 3.82 13.43
N VAL A 330 -8.04 3.34 13.04
CA VAL A 330 -7.90 2.34 11.98
C VAL A 330 -8.00 0.96 12.60
N GLN A 331 -9.00 0.18 12.18
CA GLN A 331 -9.27 -1.18 12.70
C GLN A 331 -8.97 -2.25 11.66
N GLN A 332 -8.80 -3.49 12.11
CA GLN A 332 -8.63 -4.65 11.22
C GLN A 332 -9.98 -5.21 10.71
N ASP A 333 -11.08 -4.86 11.38
CA ASP A 333 -12.45 -5.24 11.05
C ASP A 333 -13.45 -4.31 11.77
N HIS A 334 -14.76 -4.53 11.58
CA HIS A 334 -15.82 -3.70 12.17
C HIS A 334 -16.17 -4.08 13.62
N THR A 335 -15.69 -5.23 14.13
CA THR A 335 -16.26 -5.88 15.31
C THR A 335 -16.09 -5.07 16.59
N LYS A 336 -14.94 -4.40 16.74
CA LYS A 336 -14.62 -3.62 17.94
C LYS A 336 -15.10 -2.17 17.88
N CYS A 337 -15.54 -1.67 16.72
CA CYS A 337 -15.90 -0.24 16.56
C CYS A 337 -16.92 0.22 17.60
N LYS A 338 -17.92 -0.62 17.90
CA LYS A 338 -18.94 -0.32 18.92
C LYS A 338 -18.37 -0.22 20.34
N GLU A 339 -17.47 -1.13 20.73
CA GLU A 339 -16.80 -1.09 22.03
C GLU A 339 -16.02 0.22 22.23
N PHE A 340 -15.25 0.64 21.22
CA PHE A 340 -14.50 1.89 21.24
C PHE A 340 -15.40 3.13 21.30
N LEU A 341 -16.60 3.06 20.69
CA LEU A 341 -17.58 4.14 20.74
C LEU A 341 -18.23 4.28 22.11
N GLU A 342 -18.54 3.16 22.77
CA GLU A 342 -19.27 3.15 24.04
C GLU A 342 -18.35 3.34 25.26
N THR A 343 -17.10 2.92 25.18
CA THR A 343 -16.19 2.86 26.36
C THR A 343 -14.82 3.48 26.14
N CYS A 344 -14.17 3.86 27.24
CA CYS A 344 -12.77 4.22 27.34
C CYS A 344 -12.17 3.48 28.55
N GLY A 345 -11.73 2.24 28.32
CA GLY A 345 -11.44 1.29 29.40
C GLY A 345 -12.73 0.90 30.12
N GLU A 346 -12.77 1.02 31.43
CA GLU A 346 -13.94 0.65 32.25
C GLU A 346 -15.00 1.77 32.33
N ARG A 347 -14.71 2.95 31.80
CA ARG A 347 -15.60 4.13 31.89
C ARG A 347 -16.40 4.30 30.61
N PRO A 348 -17.69 4.72 30.67
CA PRO A 348 -18.43 5.15 29.49
C PRO A 348 -17.69 6.30 28.79
N ARG A 349 -17.61 6.24 27.47
CA ARG A 349 -16.97 7.29 26.66
C ARG A 349 -17.87 8.52 26.58
N VAL A 350 -17.29 9.68 26.86
CA VAL A 350 -17.99 10.97 26.87
C VAL A 350 -17.97 11.60 25.49
N TYR A 351 -16.81 11.74 24.85
CA TYR A 351 -16.65 12.46 23.57
C TYR A 351 -16.85 11.56 22.35
N ARG A 352 -17.99 10.87 22.31
CA ARG A 352 -18.31 9.86 21.30
C ARG A 352 -18.31 10.39 19.88
N ASN A 353 -18.74 11.63 19.66
CA ASN A 353 -18.85 12.21 18.32
C ASN A 353 -17.49 12.54 17.69
N THR A 354 -16.41 12.51 18.47
CA THR A 354 -15.05 12.79 17.99
C THR A 354 -14.38 11.62 17.28
N LEU A 355 -14.98 10.43 17.34
CA LEU A 355 -14.41 9.22 16.75
C LEU A 355 -14.82 9.07 15.29
N VAL A 356 -13.84 8.74 14.46
CA VAL A 356 -14.00 8.30 13.08
C VAL A 356 -13.27 6.98 12.96
N PHE A 357 -13.92 5.95 12.42
CA PHE A 357 -13.28 4.65 12.21
C PHE A 357 -12.97 4.44 10.73
N LEU A 358 -11.84 3.82 10.44
CA LEU A 358 -11.47 3.36 9.10
C LEU A 358 -11.24 1.85 9.16
N CYS A 359 -11.99 1.12 8.34
CA CYS A 359 -11.96 -0.33 8.30
C CYS A 359 -11.68 -0.85 6.88
N PRO A 360 -11.17 -2.09 6.77
CA PRO A 360 -11.02 -2.75 5.49
C PRO A 360 -12.38 -3.18 4.92
N LEU A 361 -12.50 -3.16 3.60
CA LEU A 361 -13.58 -3.81 2.88
C LEU A 361 -13.31 -5.32 2.82
N GLU A 362 -14.17 -6.12 3.44
CA GLU A 362 -13.98 -7.58 3.59
C GLU A 362 -13.77 -8.30 2.25
N SER A 363 -14.50 -7.90 1.20
CA SER A 363 -14.38 -8.50 -0.13
C SER A 363 -13.01 -8.30 -0.79
N GLU A 364 -12.24 -7.30 -0.37
CA GLU A 364 -10.89 -7.03 -0.90
C GLU A 364 -9.77 -7.70 -0.08
N ARG A 365 -10.09 -8.29 1.07
CA ARG A 365 -9.11 -8.85 2.01
C ARG A 365 -8.24 -9.94 1.38
N ILE A 366 -8.87 -10.96 0.80
CA ILE A 366 -8.17 -12.11 0.19
C ILE A 366 -7.27 -11.65 -0.97
N ASN A 367 -7.76 -10.71 -1.78
CA ASN A 367 -7.01 -10.16 -2.91
C ASN A 367 -5.77 -9.37 -2.44
N PHE A 368 -5.94 -8.55 -1.40
CA PHE A 368 -4.84 -7.79 -0.81
C PHE A 368 -3.80 -8.70 -0.16
N GLU A 369 -4.22 -9.71 0.61
CA GLU A 369 -3.31 -10.67 1.24
C GLU A 369 -2.50 -11.45 0.21
N ASN A 370 -3.13 -11.94 -0.87
CA ASN A 370 -2.43 -12.62 -1.97
C ASN A 370 -1.42 -11.69 -2.66
N PHE A 371 -1.80 -10.44 -2.90
CA PHE A 371 -0.89 -9.41 -3.43
C PHE A 371 0.31 -9.17 -2.50
N LEU A 372 0.05 -9.06 -1.19
CA LEU A 372 1.09 -8.81 -0.19
C LEU A 372 2.02 -10.01 -0.01
N LYS A 373 1.49 -11.25 0.01
CA LYS A 373 2.28 -12.49 -0.01
C LYS A 373 3.21 -12.51 -1.22
N ARG A 374 2.69 -12.20 -2.42
CA ARG A 374 3.50 -12.13 -3.65
C ARG A 374 4.59 -11.07 -3.55
N LYS A 375 4.29 -9.87 -3.03
CA LYS A 375 5.28 -8.80 -2.82
C LYS A 375 6.41 -9.26 -1.89
N LEU A 376 6.06 -9.79 -0.73
CA LEU A 376 7.01 -10.28 0.27
C LEU A 376 7.84 -11.45 -0.27
N ALA A 377 7.22 -12.36 -1.02
CA ALA A 377 7.91 -13.49 -1.63
C ALA A 377 8.97 -13.03 -2.64
N TRP A 378 8.67 -12.04 -3.49
CA TRP A 378 9.69 -11.43 -4.35
C TRP A 378 10.84 -10.77 -3.58
N GLN A 379 10.53 -10.08 -2.49
CA GLN A 379 11.55 -9.49 -1.62
C GLN A 379 12.45 -10.55 -0.97
N LEU A 380 11.88 -11.69 -0.58
CA LEU A 380 12.66 -12.81 -0.05
C LEU A 380 13.54 -13.43 -1.14
N ILE A 381 13.03 -13.60 -2.36
CA ILE A 381 13.80 -14.12 -3.50
C ILE A 381 14.97 -13.20 -3.86
N GLU A 382 14.73 -11.89 -3.92
CA GLU A 382 15.77 -10.91 -4.24
C GLU A 382 16.90 -10.90 -3.20
N LYS A 383 16.56 -11.09 -1.91
CA LYS A 383 17.52 -11.11 -0.81
C LYS A 383 18.28 -12.44 -0.69
N ASP A 384 17.73 -13.54 -1.21
CA ASP A 384 18.29 -14.88 -1.08
C ASP A 384 19.43 -15.10 -2.09
N LYS A 385 20.67 -14.87 -1.63
CA LYS A 385 21.88 -15.03 -2.45
C LYS A 385 22.25 -16.50 -2.73
N THR A 386 21.58 -17.46 -2.09
CA THR A 386 21.87 -18.89 -2.26
C THR A 386 21.18 -19.48 -3.49
N LEU A 387 20.15 -18.80 -4.01
CA LEU A 387 19.41 -19.26 -5.17
C LEU A 387 20.24 -19.09 -6.46
N PRO A 388 20.31 -20.13 -7.32
CA PRO A 388 20.99 -20.05 -8.60
C PRO A 388 20.14 -19.26 -9.61
N ILE A 389 20.14 -17.93 -9.48
CA ILE A 389 19.36 -17.01 -10.31
C ILE A 389 20.27 -16.33 -11.35
N THR A 390 19.88 -16.36 -12.62
CA THR A 390 20.63 -15.70 -13.71
C THR A 390 20.43 -14.19 -13.74
N ASP A 391 21.28 -13.45 -14.46
CA ASP A 391 21.14 -12.00 -14.58
C ASP A 391 19.86 -11.57 -15.29
N ALA A 392 19.39 -12.38 -16.26
CA ALA A 392 18.10 -12.18 -16.91
C ALA A 392 16.94 -12.32 -15.91
N GLN A 393 16.95 -13.39 -15.11
CA GLN A 393 15.98 -13.62 -14.05
C GLN A 393 16.03 -12.53 -12.96
N ARG A 394 17.22 -12.05 -12.59
CA ARG A 394 17.38 -10.91 -11.66
C ARG A 394 16.77 -9.63 -12.22
N LYS A 395 16.95 -9.36 -13.52
CA LYS A 395 16.30 -8.22 -14.18
C LYS A 395 14.78 -8.35 -14.13
N GLU A 396 14.27 -9.54 -14.44
CA GLU A 396 12.84 -9.84 -14.36
C GLU A 396 12.26 -9.63 -12.95
N ILE A 397 12.93 -10.15 -11.90
CA ILE A 397 12.53 -9.94 -10.50
C ILE A 397 12.45 -8.46 -10.16
N ARG A 398 13.49 -7.67 -10.51
CA ARG A 398 13.51 -6.22 -10.28
C ARG A 398 12.39 -5.50 -11.01
N ASP A 399 12.09 -5.88 -12.25
CA ASP A 399 11.02 -5.27 -13.03
C ASP A 399 9.64 -5.62 -12.46
N ARG A 400 9.43 -6.87 -12.01
CA ARG A 400 8.21 -7.30 -11.29
C ARG A 400 8.04 -6.55 -9.96
N MET A 401 9.10 -6.40 -9.17
CA MET A 401 9.06 -5.64 -7.92
C MET A 401 8.74 -4.17 -8.13
N ARG A 402 9.34 -3.52 -9.15
CA ARG A 402 9.02 -2.13 -9.49
C ARG A 402 7.56 -1.94 -9.88
N LYS A 403 6.94 -2.90 -10.57
CA LYS A 403 5.50 -2.86 -10.88
C LYS A 403 4.65 -2.97 -9.62
N ILE A 404 4.95 -3.97 -8.78
CA ILE A 404 4.25 -4.19 -7.51
C ILE A 404 4.31 -2.94 -6.63
N GLU A 405 5.49 -2.33 -6.46
CA GLU A 405 5.66 -1.16 -5.58
C GLU A 405 4.82 0.05 -6.03
N LYS A 406 4.56 0.20 -7.33
CA LYS A 406 3.66 1.24 -7.86
C LYS A 406 2.20 1.00 -7.47
N GLU A 407 1.77 -0.27 -7.37
CA GLU A 407 0.39 -0.64 -7.04
C GLU A 407 0.12 -0.65 -5.53
N VAL A 408 1.15 -0.75 -4.67
CA VAL A 408 1.01 -0.95 -3.22
C VAL A 408 0.05 0.07 -2.58
N ARG A 409 0.20 1.35 -2.92
CA ARG A 409 -0.62 2.43 -2.37
C ARG A 409 -2.09 2.33 -2.79
N GLU A 410 -2.33 2.03 -4.06
CA GLU A 410 -3.70 1.85 -4.57
C GLU A 410 -4.36 0.64 -3.92
N ARG A 411 -3.62 -0.46 -3.73
CA ARG A 411 -4.12 -1.69 -3.11
C ARG A 411 -4.48 -1.50 -1.64
N ILE A 412 -3.63 -0.84 -0.85
CA ILE A 412 -3.94 -0.60 0.57
C ILE A 412 -5.10 0.38 0.75
N ARG A 413 -5.18 1.44 -0.06
CA ARG A 413 -6.31 2.38 -0.06
C ARG A 413 -7.60 1.71 -0.54
N SER A 414 -7.49 0.78 -1.48
CA SER A 414 -8.60 -0.04 -1.94
C SER A 414 -9.08 -1.01 -0.86
N LEU A 415 -8.20 -1.50 0.01
CA LEU A 415 -8.61 -2.30 1.16
C LEU A 415 -9.27 -1.39 2.21
N TYR A 416 -8.56 -0.38 2.70
CA TYR A 416 -9.03 0.55 3.74
C TYR A 416 -9.84 1.69 3.12
N ARG A 417 -11.14 1.45 2.97
CA ARG A 417 -12.07 2.41 2.34
C ARG A 417 -13.37 2.64 3.09
N THR A 418 -13.70 1.82 4.07
CA THR A 418 -14.96 1.91 4.81
C THR A 418 -14.78 2.83 6.00
N VAL A 419 -15.43 4.00 5.96
CA VAL A 419 -15.42 4.98 7.04
C VAL A 419 -16.70 4.85 7.85
N LEU A 420 -16.58 4.68 9.17
CA LEU A 420 -17.72 4.59 10.07
C LEU A 420 -17.77 5.83 10.98
N LEU A 421 -18.92 6.49 10.98
CA LEU A 421 -19.20 7.65 11.82
C LEU A 421 -20.26 7.33 12.87
N PRO A 422 -20.08 7.78 14.13
CA PRO A 422 -21.12 7.71 15.15
C PRO A 422 -22.43 8.36 14.67
N SER A 423 -23.54 7.64 14.76
CA SER A 423 -24.91 8.15 14.59
C SER A 423 -25.79 7.76 15.79
N LYS A 424 -27.08 8.11 15.76
CA LYS A 424 -28.02 7.85 16.86
C LYS A 424 -28.23 6.36 17.17
N ASP A 425 -28.35 5.55 16.12
CA ASP A 425 -28.69 4.12 16.24
C ASP A 425 -27.52 3.22 15.82
N GLU A 426 -27.14 3.28 14.55
CA GLU A 426 -26.03 2.53 13.97
C GLU A 426 -24.93 3.45 13.44
N PHE A 427 -23.78 2.90 13.06
CA PHE A 427 -22.77 3.69 12.38
C PHE A 427 -23.31 4.19 11.03
N LYS A 428 -23.07 5.46 10.72
CA LYS A 428 -23.19 5.94 9.35
C LYS A 428 -21.94 5.46 8.60
N GLU A 429 -22.14 4.55 7.66
CA GLU A 429 -21.10 4.02 6.80
C GLU A 429 -20.92 4.88 5.55
N ILE A 430 -19.67 5.22 5.22
CA ILE A 430 -19.28 5.93 4.01
C ILE A 430 -18.20 5.10 3.32
N ASP A 431 -18.52 4.59 2.14
CA ASP A 431 -17.53 3.97 1.26
C ASP A 431 -16.81 5.08 0.46
N LEU A 432 -15.49 5.20 0.66
CA LEU A 432 -14.67 6.14 -0.09
C LEU A 432 -14.49 5.76 -1.57
N GLY A 433 -14.93 4.56 -1.97
CA GLY A 433 -14.90 4.09 -3.35
C GLY A 433 -13.50 3.74 -3.85
N ILE A 434 -13.35 3.74 -5.18
CA ILE A 434 -12.09 3.42 -5.86
C ILE A 434 -11.19 4.67 -5.85
N PRO A 435 -9.89 4.54 -5.51
CA PRO A 435 -8.96 5.67 -5.54
C PRO A 435 -8.91 6.32 -6.94
N THR A 436 -9.06 7.65 -7.00
CA THR A 436 -8.93 8.40 -8.25
C THR A 436 -7.46 8.52 -8.65
N TYR A 437 -7.13 8.14 -9.89
CA TYR A 437 -5.78 8.24 -10.43
C TYR A 437 -5.20 9.66 -10.34
N GLY A 438 -3.93 9.76 -9.90
CA GLY A 438 -3.14 11.00 -9.97
C GLY A 438 -3.26 11.98 -8.80
N ARG A 439 -4.10 11.70 -7.79
CA ARG A 439 -4.12 12.47 -6.54
C ARG A 439 -3.16 11.86 -5.51
N ASP A 440 -2.10 12.59 -5.19
CA ASP A 440 -1.14 12.20 -4.14
C ASP A 440 -1.65 12.60 -2.74
N LEU A 441 -2.79 12.04 -2.32
CA LEU A 441 -3.39 12.26 -0.99
C LEU A 441 -3.19 11.04 -0.09
N THR A 442 -2.87 11.27 1.18
CA THR A 442 -2.87 10.22 2.21
C THR A 442 -4.31 9.88 2.61
N ILE A 443 -4.52 8.68 3.16
CA ILE A 443 -5.88 8.16 3.42
C ILE A 443 -6.64 9.08 4.39
N ASP A 444 -5.94 9.56 5.43
CA ASP A 444 -6.50 10.46 6.44
C ASP A 444 -6.92 11.82 5.87
N LYS A 445 -6.17 12.37 4.91
CA LYS A 445 -6.52 13.63 4.24
C LYS A 445 -7.74 13.47 3.35
N GLU A 446 -7.80 12.38 2.61
CA GLU A 446 -8.95 12.07 1.77
C GLU A 446 -10.22 11.90 2.59
N ILE A 447 -10.14 11.21 3.73
CA ILE A 447 -11.26 11.09 4.68
C ILE A 447 -11.67 12.48 5.16
N TYR A 448 -10.73 13.32 5.58
CA TYR A 448 -11.05 14.67 6.05
C TYR A 448 -11.74 15.52 4.97
N GLU A 449 -11.19 15.56 3.75
CA GLU A 449 -11.78 16.26 2.61
C GLU A 449 -13.19 15.76 2.31
N ARG A 450 -13.39 14.44 2.31
CA ARG A 450 -14.68 13.81 2.06
C ARG A 450 -15.70 14.21 3.11
N LEU A 451 -15.36 14.05 4.40
CA LEU A 451 -16.24 14.39 5.52
C LEU A 451 -16.56 15.89 5.57
N ARG A 452 -15.60 16.76 5.21
CA ARG A 452 -15.82 18.19 5.09
C ARG A 452 -16.79 18.52 3.95
N SER A 453 -16.62 17.89 2.79
CA SER A 453 -17.48 18.11 1.62
C SER A 453 -18.93 17.66 1.83
N GLU A 454 -19.13 16.59 2.61
CA GLU A 454 -20.47 16.09 2.97
C GLU A 454 -21.10 16.81 4.17
N GLY A 455 -20.41 17.78 4.78
CA GLY A 455 -20.89 18.53 5.94
C GLY A 455 -20.86 17.74 7.26
N GLU A 456 -20.17 16.60 7.31
CA GLU A 456 -19.97 15.79 8.52
C GLU A 456 -18.96 16.44 9.48
N ILE A 457 -17.99 17.18 8.93
CA ILE A 457 -17.02 18.00 9.66
C ILE A 457 -17.13 19.44 9.19
N LEU A 458 -17.26 20.38 10.13
CA LEU A 458 -17.31 21.81 9.86
C LEU A 458 -16.16 22.57 10.51
N GLU A 459 -15.49 23.38 9.69
CA GLU A 459 -14.49 24.36 10.11
C GLU A 459 -15.11 25.72 10.44
N LYS A 460 -16.34 25.96 9.97
CA LYS A 460 -17.11 27.19 10.21
C LYS A 460 -18.58 26.84 10.33
N LEU A 461 -19.25 27.42 11.32
CA LEU A 461 -20.70 27.32 11.50
C LEU A 461 -21.38 28.61 11.05
N ALA A 462 -22.53 28.47 10.39
CA ALA A 462 -23.38 29.60 10.06
C ALA A 462 -24.27 29.97 11.26
N PRO A 463 -24.26 31.23 11.72
CA PRO A 463 -25.08 31.65 12.86
C PRO A 463 -26.58 31.37 12.67
N LEU A 464 -27.10 31.53 11.45
CA LEU A 464 -28.50 31.23 11.15
C LEU A 464 -28.83 29.75 11.39
N SER A 465 -27.95 28.82 11.00
CA SER A 465 -28.13 27.39 11.25
C SER A 465 -28.10 27.06 12.74
N LEU A 466 -27.27 27.76 13.52
CA LEU A 466 -27.24 27.62 14.97
C LEU A 466 -28.56 28.08 15.61
N LYS A 467 -29.09 29.23 15.16
CA LYS A 467 -30.39 29.77 15.58
C LYS A 467 -31.52 28.77 15.31
N GLU A 468 -31.64 28.33 14.06
CA GLU A 468 -32.70 27.41 13.62
C GLU A 468 -32.66 26.05 14.37
N LYS A 469 -31.47 25.62 14.79
CA LYS A 469 -31.31 24.35 15.49
C LYS A 469 -31.61 24.44 16.98
N TYR A 470 -31.09 25.46 17.67
CA TYR A 470 -31.11 25.51 19.13
C TYR A 470 -32.17 26.46 19.72
N LEU A 471 -32.63 27.47 18.96
CA LEU A 471 -33.54 28.53 19.43
C LEU A 471 -34.87 28.59 18.68
N LYS A 472 -35.16 27.60 17.83
CA LYS A 472 -36.45 27.53 17.11
C LYS A 472 -37.62 27.30 18.07
N ASP A 473 -37.50 26.25 18.89
CA ASP A 473 -38.53 25.81 19.84
C ASP A 473 -38.21 26.19 21.30
N ARG A 474 -37.15 26.97 21.52
CA ARG A 474 -36.67 27.38 22.85
C ARG A 474 -36.35 28.85 22.87
N ASP A 475 -36.63 29.48 24.00
CA ASP A 475 -36.34 30.90 24.25
C ASP A 475 -34.85 31.14 24.53
N TRP A 476 -34.19 30.17 25.17
CA TRP A 476 -32.76 30.21 25.43
C TRP A 476 -32.15 28.81 25.54
N VAL A 477 -30.83 28.72 25.36
CA VAL A 477 -30.02 27.51 25.57
C VAL A 477 -28.64 27.88 26.08
N GLU A 478 -28.14 27.16 27.08
CA GLU A 478 -26.77 27.33 27.61
C GLU A 478 -25.68 27.01 26.58
N THR A 479 -24.71 27.92 26.41
CA THR A 479 -23.66 27.81 25.39
C THR A 479 -22.72 26.64 25.65
N LYS A 480 -22.50 26.28 26.93
CA LYS A 480 -21.79 25.06 27.32
C LYS A 480 -22.50 23.80 26.80
N ASN A 481 -23.82 23.71 26.94
CA ASN A 481 -24.59 22.54 26.47
C ASN A 481 -24.56 22.40 24.94
N ILE A 482 -24.57 23.53 24.23
CA ILE A 482 -24.37 23.56 22.76
C ILE A 482 -22.97 23.05 22.41
N LEU A 483 -21.93 23.49 23.12
CA LEU A 483 -20.57 23.03 22.87
C LEU A 483 -20.44 21.52 23.13
N GLU A 484 -20.99 21.05 24.24
CA GLU A 484 -20.93 19.65 24.63
C GLU A 484 -21.70 18.74 23.67
N SER A 485 -22.82 19.18 23.11
CA SER A 485 -23.59 18.37 22.15
C SER A 485 -22.76 18.02 20.91
N PHE A 486 -21.99 18.97 20.36
CA PHE A 486 -21.13 18.74 19.19
C PHE A 486 -20.08 17.64 19.40
N PHE A 487 -19.61 17.44 20.64
CA PHE A 487 -18.59 16.43 20.94
C PHE A 487 -19.15 15.14 21.55
N LYS A 488 -20.26 15.20 22.30
CA LYS A 488 -20.80 14.07 23.09
C LYS A 488 -21.94 13.32 22.40
N THR A 489 -22.70 13.99 21.54
CA THR A 489 -23.90 13.43 20.90
C THR A 489 -23.56 12.78 19.57
N ALA A 490 -23.76 11.46 19.45
CA ALA A 490 -23.54 10.76 18.20
C ALA A 490 -24.56 11.20 17.13
N GLY A 491 -24.11 11.37 15.89
CA GLY A 491 -24.90 11.90 14.78
C GLY A 491 -25.03 13.43 14.77
N GLU A 492 -24.42 14.12 15.73
CA GLU A 492 -24.30 15.57 15.70
C GLU A 492 -23.18 16.01 14.74
N ILE A 493 -23.22 17.26 14.28
CA ILE A 493 -22.17 17.78 13.39
C ILE A 493 -20.84 17.83 14.15
N ARG A 494 -19.73 17.49 13.51
CA ARG A 494 -18.40 17.54 14.14
C ARG A 494 -17.74 18.88 13.85
N ILE A 495 -17.28 19.56 14.90
CA ILE A 495 -16.51 20.79 14.76
C ILE A 495 -15.04 20.52 15.06
N VAL A 496 -14.14 21.18 14.31
CA VAL A 496 -12.69 20.96 14.45
C VAL A 496 -12.11 21.52 15.77
N SER A 497 -12.79 22.48 16.39
CA SER A 497 -12.41 23.04 17.70
C SER A 497 -13.52 23.88 18.33
N ASP A 498 -13.40 24.16 19.63
CA ASP A 498 -14.26 25.07 20.37
C ASP A 498 -14.34 26.47 19.72
N LYS A 499 -13.28 26.90 19.01
CA LYS A 499 -13.21 28.19 18.32
C LYS A 499 -14.31 28.34 17.27
N VAL A 500 -14.70 27.25 16.60
CA VAL A 500 -15.74 27.25 15.57
C VAL A 500 -17.07 27.77 16.13
N LEU A 501 -17.45 27.30 17.32
CA LEU A 501 -18.67 27.77 17.99
C LEU A 501 -18.50 29.19 18.53
N ARG A 502 -17.33 29.54 19.09
CA ARG A 502 -17.06 30.90 19.58
C ARG A 502 -17.21 31.94 18.48
N ASP A 503 -16.59 31.70 17.33
CA ASP A 503 -16.64 32.60 16.19
C ASP A 503 -18.07 32.68 15.62
N CYS A 504 -18.80 31.57 15.61
CA CYS A 504 -20.20 31.53 15.19
C CYS A 504 -21.13 32.35 16.09
N ILE A 505 -21.02 32.21 17.43
CA ILE A 505 -21.81 32.98 18.38
C ILE A 505 -21.45 34.47 18.30
N LYS A 506 -20.16 34.80 18.27
CA LYS A 506 -19.68 36.18 18.12
C LYS A 506 -20.30 36.87 16.89
N GLU A 507 -20.29 36.18 15.75
CA GLU A 507 -20.87 36.71 14.52
C GLU A 507 -22.41 36.82 14.60
N GLY A 508 -23.09 35.82 15.17
CA GLY A 508 -24.54 35.83 15.33
C GLY A 508 -25.07 36.94 16.25
N VAL A 509 -24.36 37.22 17.35
CA VAL A 509 -24.68 38.36 18.25
C VAL A 509 -24.49 39.68 17.53
N LYS A 510 -23.38 39.85 16.79
CA LYS A 510 -23.10 41.05 16.01
C LYS A 510 -24.17 41.31 14.94
N GLN A 511 -24.66 40.26 14.30
CA GLN A 511 -25.74 40.33 13.30
C GLN A 511 -27.14 40.50 13.91
N GLY A 512 -27.29 40.35 15.23
CA GLY A 512 -28.58 40.42 15.91
C GLY A 512 -29.50 39.22 15.65
N LEU A 513 -28.95 38.05 15.31
CA LEU A 513 -29.73 36.82 15.08
C LEU A 513 -30.20 36.16 16.38
N PHE A 514 -29.43 36.36 17.45
CA PHE A 514 -29.68 35.96 18.83
C PHE A 514 -28.80 36.82 19.74
N GLY A 515 -29.11 36.88 21.03
CA GLY A 515 -28.24 37.52 22.02
C GLY A 515 -27.57 36.51 22.94
N VAL A 516 -26.70 37.02 23.82
CA VAL A 516 -26.07 36.24 24.88
C VAL A 516 -26.28 36.93 26.21
N GLY A 517 -26.49 36.14 27.26
CA GLY A 517 -26.75 36.64 28.60
C GLY A 517 -26.63 35.57 29.66
N GLU A 518 -27.39 35.75 30.73
CA GLU A 518 -27.45 34.86 31.90
C GLU A 518 -28.89 34.71 32.38
N ILE A 519 -29.14 33.77 33.29
CA ILE A 519 -30.45 33.59 33.91
C ILE A 519 -30.46 34.34 35.24
N GLU A 520 -31.38 35.28 35.41
CA GLU A 520 -31.65 35.98 36.67
C GLU A 520 -33.13 35.78 37.02
N ASP A 521 -33.44 35.43 38.28
CA ASP A 521 -34.82 35.20 38.75
C ASP A 521 -35.66 34.29 37.83
N GLU A 522 -35.07 33.17 37.40
CA GLU A 522 -35.64 32.17 36.46
C GLU A 522 -35.97 32.69 35.05
N SER A 523 -35.55 33.91 34.71
CA SER A 523 -35.79 34.54 33.41
C SER A 523 -34.49 34.83 32.64
N PRO A 524 -34.45 34.65 31.30
CA PRO A 524 -33.27 34.97 30.52
C PRO A 524 -33.08 36.49 30.40
N VAL A 525 -31.94 37.00 30.88
CA VAL A 525 -31.58 38.42 30.78
C VAL A 525 -30.50 38.60 29.72
N CYS A 526 -30.85 39.28 28.63
CA CYS A 526 -29.94 39.53 27.52
C CYS A 526 -28.94 40.65 27.85
N ARG A 527 -27.63 40.33 27.82
CA ARG A 527 -26.54 41.28 28.09
C ARG A 527 -25.88 41.81 26.83
N TYR A 528 -25.83 40.98 25.79
CA TYR A 528 -25.15 41.28 24.53
C TYR A 528 -26.06 40.98 23.34
N PHE A 529 -26.36 42.01 22.54
CA PHE A 529 -27.17 41.91 21.31
C PHE A 529 -26.81 43.06 20.36
N LYS A 530 -26.52 42.75 19.09
CA LYS A 530 -26.04 43.73 18.09
C LYS A 530 -24.76 44.48 18.53
N THR A 531 -23.93 43.82 19.33
CA THR A 531 -22.66 44.34 19.86
C THR A 531 -21.52 43.38 19.59
N GLU A 532 -20.27 43.84 19.73
CA GLU A 532 -19.14 42.93 19.74
C GLU A 532 -19.09 42.17 21.07
N PHE A 533 -18.90 40.86 20.98
CA PHE A 533 -18.91 39.95 22.12
C PHE A 533 -17.89 38.83 21.88
N SER A 534 -17.28 38.33 22.96
CA SER A 534 -16.39 37.17 22.91
C SER A 534 -16.92 36.08 23.86
N PRO A 535 -17.60 35.05 23.33
CA PRO A 535 -18.20 34.00 24.14
C PRO A 535 -17.16 33.23 24.95
N LYS A 536 -17.51 32.94 26.21
CA LYS A 536 -16.68 32.15 27.13
C LYS A 536 -16.99 30.65 27.03
N LEU A 537 -18.21 30.27 26.65
CA LEU A 537 -18.70 28.89 26.58
C LEU A 537 -18.62 28.16 27.94
N VAL A 538 -19.12 28.83 28.98
CA VAL A 538 -19.06 28.37 30.38
C VAL A 538 -20.47 28.12 30.92
N GLU A 539 -20.53 27.52 32.12
CA GLU A 539 -21.82 27.37 32.82
C GLU A 539 -22.45 28.74 33.11
N GLY A 540 -23.76 28.84 32.93
CA GLY A 540 -24.53 30.06 33.14
C GLY A 540 -24.54 31.05 31.97
N GLU A 541 -23.66 30.91 30.97
CA GLU A 541 -23.73 31.70 29.73
C GLU A 541 -24.79 31.10 28.80
N ILE A 542 -25.83 31.87 28.46
CA ILE A 542 -26.95 31.42 27.64
C ILE A 542 -27.05 32.17 26.31
N LEU A 543 -27.39 31.45 25.25
CA LEU A 543 -27.84 31.97 23.97
C LEU A 543 -29.34 32.25 24.05
N ILE A 544 -29.79 33.43 23.61
CA ILE A 544 -31.17 33.91 23.81
C ILE A 544 -31.78 34.29 22.46
N LYS A 545 -33.06 33.96 22.25
CA LYS A 545 -33.82 34.36 21.06
C LYS A 545 -33.80 35.88 20.86
N ALA A 546 -33.67 36.34 19.62
CA ALA A 546 -33.54 37.76 19.31
C ALA A 546 -34.73 38.59 19.80
N GLU A 547 -35.94 38.02 19.74
CA GLU A 547 -37.20 38.68 20.14
C GLU A 547 -37.25 39.01 21.64
N LEU A 548 -36.46 38.31 22.47
CA LEU A 548 -36.34 38.54 23.91
C LEU A 548 -35.21 39.51 24.28
N CYS A 549 -34.34 39.84 23.31
CA CYS A 549 -33.24 40.79 23.49
C CYS A 549 -33.63 42.23 23.09
N GLU A 550 -34.77 42.42 22.43
CA GLU A 550 -35.32 43.75 22.20
C GLU A 550 -35.90 44.28 23.51
N LEU A 551 -35.16 45.21 24.13
CA LEU A 551 -35.62 45.98 25.29
C LEU A 551 -37.03 46.53 25.02
N LYS A 552 -37.96 46.28 25.94
CA LYS A 552 -39.19 47.08 26.06
C LYS A 552 -38.77 48.56 26.09
N PRO A 553 -39.42 49.46 25.34
CA PRO A 553 -39.02 50.86 25.30
C PRO A 553 -39.12 51.48 26.69
N GLU A 554 -38.02 52.07 27.17
CA GLU A 554 -38.02 52.97 28.32
C GLU A 554 -39.05 54.09 28.08
N GLU A 555 -39.91 54.36 29.08
CA GLU A 555 -41.02 55.31 28.95
C GLU A 555 -40.51 56.70 28.52
N LYS A 556 -41.02 57.20 27.39
CA LYS A 556 -40.85 58.61 27.03
C LYS A 556 -41.63 59.45 28.03
N ILE A 557 -40.98 60.44 28.63
CA ILE A 557 -41.66 61.41 29.49
C ILE A 557 -42.73 62.15 28.67
N SER A 558 -43.94 62.27 29.22
CA SER A 558 -44.97 63.11 28.61
C SER A 558 -44.57 64.59 28.71
N ASP A 559 -45.00 65.43 27.77
CA ASP A 559 -44.69 66.87 27.82
C ASP A 559 -45.25 67.54 29.09
N GLU A 560 -46.35 67.04 29.64
CA GLU A 560 -46.94 67.52 30.91
C GLU A 560 -46.05 67.18 32.12
N GLU A 561 -45.51 65.97 32.20
CA GLU A 561 -44.56 65.58 33.25
C GLU A 561 -43.24 66.32 33.12
N PHE A 562 -42.74 66.51 31.90
CA PHE A 562 -41.54 67.31 31.66
C PHE A 562 -41.71 68.75 32.16
N GLN A 563 -42.86 69.37 31.90
CA GLN A 563 -43.18 70.71 32.42
C GLN A 563 -43.33 70.74 33.95
N SER A 564 -43.87 69.67 34.55
CA SER A 564 -43.90 69.54 36.02
C SER A 564 -42.51 69.58 36.63
N TYR A 565 -41.53 68.91 36.01
CA TYR A 565 -40.14 68.95 36.45
C TYR A 565 -39.47 70.31 36.25
N ILE A 566 -39.71 71.00 35.14
CA ILE A 566 -39.26 72.40 34.94
C ILE A 566 -39.84 73.32 36.02
N THR A 567 -41.11 73.13 36.38
CA THR A 567 -41.76 73.89 37.45
C THR A 567 -41.12 73.61 38.82
N LYS A 568 -40.77 72.35 39.12
CA LYS A 568 -40.02 71.98 40.33
C LYS A 568 -38.63 72.64 40.38
N ILE A 569 -37.95 72.76 39.24
CA ILE A 569 -36.67 73.48 39.14
C ILE A 569 -36.90 74.96 39.45
N HIS A 570 -37.91 75.60 38.87
CA HIS A 570 -38.23 77.01 39.16
C HIS A 570 -38.58 77.28 40.63
N GLN A 571 -39.18 76.32 41.32
CA GLN A 571 -39.56 76.43 42.72
C GLN A 571 -38.43 76.04 43.70
N SER A 572 -37.32 75.48 43.18
CA SER A 572 -36.20 75.03 44.01
C SER A 572 -35.49 76.22 44.66
N LYS A 573 -35.20 76.09 45.97
CA LYS A 573 -34.57 77.13 46.80
C LYS A 573 -33.09 76.86 47.11
N THR A 574 -32.58 75.70 46.73
CA THR A 574 -31.18 75.27 46.96
C THR A 574 -30.66 74.49 45.75
N ILE A 575 -29.33 74.49 45.56
CA ILE A 575 -28.68 73.79 44.44
C ILE A 575 -28.79 72.27 44.59
N GLU A 576 -28.71 71.73 45.81
CA GLU A 576 -28.89 70.29 46.10
C GLU A 576 -30.29 69.77 45.72
N ALA A 577 -31.32 70.62 45.78
CA ALA A 577 -32.67 70.24 45.34
C ALA A 577 -32.76 70.09 43.81
N ILE A 578 -32.02 70.92 43.08
CA ILE A 578 -31.93 70.86 41.61
C ILE A 578 -31.17 69.60 41.16
N GLU A 579 -30.13 69.19 41.89
CA GLU A 579 -29.41 67.93 41.61
C GLU A 579 -30.29 66.69 41.79
N LYS A 580 -31.10 66.63 42.86
CA LYS A 580 -32.07 65.53 43.03
C LYS A 580 -33.10 65.48 41.90
N ILE A 581 -33.55 66.64 41.42
CA ILE A 581 -34.47 66.72 40.28
C ILE A 581 -33.79 66.24 38.98
N LYS A 582 -32.50 66.54 38.78
CA LYS A 582 -31.71 65.99 37.65
C LYS A 582 -31.65 64.46 37.69
N GLU A 583 -31.40 63.88 38.86
CA GLU A 583 -31.36 62.43 39.03
C GLU A 583 -32.73 61.77 38.77
N GLU A 584 -33.82 62.41 39.18
CA GLU A 584 -35.17 61.90 38.92
C GLU A 584 -35.54 61.95 37.43
N ILE A 585 -35.19 63.04 36.73
CA ILE A 585 -35.44 63.19 35.29
C ILE A 585 -34.56 62.26 34.45
N ALA A 586 -33.35 61.95 34.91
CA ALA A 586 -32.40 61.08 34.20
C ALA A 586 -32.92 59.64 33.98
N LYS A 587 -34.02 59.26 34.65
CA LYS A 587 -34.72 57.99 34.45
C LYS A 587 -35.55 57.94 33.16
N TYR A 588 -35.76 59.08 32.49
CA TYR A 588 -36.56 59.17 31.27
C TYR A 588 -35.72 59.54 30.04
N THR A 589 -36.15 59.09 28.86
CA THR A 589 -35.53 59.50 27.59
C THR A 589 -36.08 60.86 27.12
N LEU A 590 -35.24 61.90 27.18
CA LEU A 590 -35.54 63.27 26.73
C LEU A 590 -35.19 63.48 25.25
N SER A 591 -36.03 64.22 24.52
CA SER A 591 -35.71 64.71 23.17
C SER A 591 -34.59 65.76 23.19
N SER A 592 -33.93 66.02 22.05
CA SER A 592 -32.87 67.04 21.96
C SER A 592 -33.34 68.44 22.36
N GLU A 593 -34.59 68.80 22.07
CA GLU A 593 -35.20 70.07 22.50
C GLU A 593 -35.49 70.10 24.00
N GLN A 594 -35.96 68.99 24.57
CA GLN A 594 -36.21 68.88 26.02
C GLN A 594 -34.90 68.93 26.80
N LYS A 595 -33.83 68.27 26.33
CA LYS A 595 -32.49 68.37 26.93
C LYS A 595 -31.96 69.80 26.94
N GLY A 596 -32.05 70.50 25.79
CA GLY A 596 -31.64 71.90 25.70
C GLY A 596 -32.42 72.81 26.66
N LYS A 597 -33.77 72.66 26.69
CA LYS A 597 -34.62 73.42 27.62
C LYS A 597 -34.32 73.13 29.09
N LEU A 598 -34.05 71.87 29.44
CA LEU A 598 -33.72 71.47 30.80
C LEU A 598 -32.40 72.09 31.26
N GLU A 599 -31.37 72.05 30.42
CA GLU A 599 -30.06 72.65 30.71
C GLU A 599 -30.15 74.18 30.89
N ASP A 600 -30.89 74.86 30.01
CA ASP A 600 -31.07 76.32 30.07
C ASP A 600 -31.83 76.77 31.32
N GLU A 601 -32.91 76.08 31.70
CA GLU A 601 -33.72 76.45 32.87
C GLU A 601 -33.03 76.13 34.19
N ILE A 602 -32.25 75.04 34.25
CA ILE A 602 -31.38 74.74 35.39
C ILE A 602 -30.33 75.83 35.56
N LYS A 603 -29.68 76.23 34.46
CA LYS A 603 -28.63 77.26 34.48
C LYS A 603 -29.17 78.60 34.97
N LYS A 604 -30.33 79.04 34.45
CA LYS A 604 -31.01 80.26 34.94
C LYS A 604 -31.29 80.20 36.44
N LYS A 605 -31.76 79.06 36.94
CA LYS A 605 -32.14 78.94 38.36
C LYS A 605 -30.92 78.87 39.28
N GLU A 606 -29.87 78.15 38.88
CA GLU A 606 -28.60 78.12 39.59
C GLU A 606 -27.94 79.52 39.64
N GLU A 607 -28.09 80.31 38.57
CA GLU A 607 -27.65 81.71 38.51
C GLU A 607 -28.49 82.64 39.41
N GLU A 608 -29.81 82.46 39.46
CA GLU A 608 -30.73 83.21 40.33
C GLU A 608 -30.45 82.95 41.83
N LEU A 609 -30.18 81.70 42.21
CA LEU A 609 -29.91 81.28 43.59
C LEU A 609 -28.55 81.75 44.13
N ARG A 610 -27.63 82.18 43.25
CA ARG A 610 -26.25 82.56 43.63
C ARG A 610 -26.02 84.07 43.87
N GLY A 611 -27.05 84.91 43.74
CA GLY A 611 -27.11 86.30 44.25
C GLY A 611 -25.85 87.18 44.21
N VAL A 612 -25.85 88.16 43.27
CA VAL A 612 -24.94 89.33 43.12
C VAL A 612 -23.64 89.13 42.32
N HIS A 613 -23.66 89.66 41.08
CA HIS A 613 -22.74 90.57 40.35
C HIS A 613 -21.18 90.51 40.49
N PRO A 614 -20.45 91.01 39.47
CA PRO A 614 -19.54 90.22 38.62
C PRO A 614 -18.10 90.13 39.13
N LEU A 615 -17.50 88.94 38.97
CA LEU A 615 -16.06 88.73 39.06
C LEU A 615 -15.52 88.30 37.70
N LEU A 616 -14.70 89.21 37.13
CA LEU A 616 -13.51 89.07 36.31
C LEU A 616 -13.41 87.91 35.28
N PRO A 617 -12.98 88.19 34.03
CA PRO A 617 -12.69 87.15 33.05
C PRO A 617 -11.60 86.23 33.60
N GLY A 618 -11.92 84.93 33.68
CA GLY A 618 -11.00 83.89 34.13
C GLY A 618 -9.63 84.04 33.48
N GLU A 619 -8.61 84.01 34.32
CA GLU A 619 -7.21 84.17 33.97
C GLU A 619 -6.83 83.25 32.79
N LYS A 620 -6.34 83.84 31.71
CA LYS A 620 -5.89 83.11 30.52
C LYS A 620 -4.39 82.92 30.60
N TYR A 621 -3.92 81.68 30.48
CA TYR A 621 -2.49 81.39 30.32
C TYR A 621 -2.02 81.88 28.95
N GLN A 622 -1.15 82.90 28.93
CA GLN A 622 -0.60 83.48 27.70
C GLN A 622 0.59 82.67 27.15
N LYS A 623 1.22 81.84 27.99
CA LYS A 623 2.36 80.98 27.65
C LYS A 623 2.28 79.68 28.44
N ILE A 624 2.55 78.55 27.79
CA ILE A 624 2.60 77.22 28.40
C ILE A 624 3.94 76.59 28.01
N SER A 625 4.68 76.06 29.00
CA SER A 625 5.91 75.28 28.80
C SER A 625 5.82 74.01 29.64
N LEU A 626 5.93 72.84 29.00
CA LEU A 626 5.74 71.53 29.63
C LEU A 626 6.91 70.62 29.27
N LYS A 627 7.60 70.07 30.27
CA LYS A 627 8.56 68.96 30.11
C LYS A 627 7.90 67.70 30.62
N LEU A 628 7.60 66.76 29.72
CA LEU A 628 6.81 65.57 30.03
C LEU A 628 7.70 64.33 29.96
N LYS A 629 7.64 63.46 30.98
CA LYS A 629 8.21 62.11 30.94
C LYS A 629 7.13 61.14 30.51
N VAL A 630 7.25 60.57 29.31
CA VAL A 630 6.16 59.85 28.64
C VAL A 630 6.57 58.38 28.43
N PRO A 631 5.76 57.40 28.86
CA PRO A 631 6.02 55.99 28.53
C PRO A 631 5.94 55.74 27.01
N THR A 632 6.77 54.85 26.49
CA THR A 632 6.96 54.62 25.03
C THR A 632 5.65 54.31 24.27
N GLY A 633 4.69 53.63 24.88
CA GLY A 633 3.38 53.31 24.28
C GLY A 633 2.31 54.42 24.36
N LYS A 634 2.63 55.58 24.94
CA LYS A 634 1.66 56.66 25.27
C LYS A 634 1.88 57.97 24.50
N LEU A 635 2.80 58.00 23.55
CA LEU A 635 3.06 59.16 22.67
C LEU A 635 1.83 59.58 21.84
N SER A 636 1.00 58.62 21.41
CA SER A 636 -0.22 58.90 20.65
C SER A 636 -1.26 59.69 21.45
N ASP A 637 -1.28 59.53 22.78
CA ASP A 637 -2.18 60.29 23.66
C ASP A 637 -1.76 61.77 23.74
N ILE A 638 -0.46 62.09 23.68
CA ILE A 638 0.05 63.47 23.63
C ILE A 638 -0.18 64.10 22.26
N ALA A 639 0.01 63.32 21.19
CA ALA A 639 -0.23 63.79 19.83
C ALA A 639 -1.66 64.31 19.63
N ARG A 640 -2.65 63.74 20.33
CA ARG A 640 -4.06 64.20 20.31
C ARG A 640 -4.28 65.57 20.94
N MET A 641 -3.38 66.06 21.79
CA MET A 641 -3.50 67.38 22.43
C MET A 641 -3.01 68.51 21.50
N ILE A 642 -2.14 68.20 20.54
CA ILE A 642 -1.50 69.17 19.63
C ILE A 642 -2.54 69.97 18.82
N PRO A 643 -3.56 69.37 18.18
CA PRO A 643 -4.55 70.13 17.42
C PRO A 643 -5.29 71.14 18.29
N TYR A 644 -5.64 70.77 19.52
CA TYR A 644 -6.32 71.66 20.45
C TYR A 644 -5.44 72.85 20.84
N LEU A 645 -4.16 72.63 21.17
CA LEU A 645 -3.21 73.71 21.49
C LEU A 645 -2.96 74.64 20.28
N LYS A 646 -2.89 74.11 19.04
CA LYS A 646 -2.81 74.94 17.82
C LYS A 646 -4.03 75.85 17.61
N THR A 647 -5.21 75.48 18.09
CA THR A 647 -6.38 76.38 18.03
C THR A 647 -6.31 77.56 19.01
N LYS A 648 -5.41 77.50 20.01
CA LYS A 648 -5.31 78.48 21.10
C LYS A 648 -4.01 79.29 21.10
N PHE A 649 -2.93 78.76 20.52
CA PHE A 649 -1.61 79.40 20.45
C PHE A 649 -1.09 79.44 19.00
N SER A 650 -0.58 80.59 18.56
CA SER A 650 -0.10 80.83 17.19
C SER A 650 1.30 80.26 16.91
N GLN A 651 2.09 80.00 17.95
CA GLN A 651 3.39 79.34 17.88
C GLN A 651 3.38 78.13 18.80
N LEU A 652 3.71 76.96 18.26
CA LEU A 652 3.78 75.69 18.99
C LEU A 652 4.96 74.89 18.45
N ASP A 653 6.02 74.83 19.25
CA ASP A 653 7.21 74.02 18.97
C ASP A 653 7.20 72.77 19.85
N ILE A 654 7.54 71.62 19.26
CA ILE A 654 7.57 70.33 19.95
C ILE A 654 9.00 69.81 19.88
N LYS A 655 9.63 69.64 21.05
CA LYS A 655 10.94 69.01 21.19
C LYS A 655 10.76 67.58 21.68
N VAL A 656 11.42 66.63 21.03
CA VAL A 656 11.40 65.21 21.40
C VAL A 656 12.84 64.81 21.73
N GLU A 657 13.03 64.24 22.91
CA GLU A 657 14.33 63.76 23.40
C GLU A 657 14.21 62.24 23.59
N ILE A 658 15.07 61.47 22.91
CA ILE A 658 15.05 60.00 22.95
C ILE A 658 16.28 59.52 23.71
N PHE A 659 16.05 58.82 24.82
CA PHE A 659 17.11 58.18 25.60
C PHE A 659 17.01 56.66 25.45
N ALA A 660 18.06 56.04 24.94
CA ALA A 660 18.23 54.59 24.90
C ALA A 660 19.53 54.23 25.63
N GLN A 661 19.44 53.37 26.62
CA GLN A 661 20.54 52.88 27.45
C GLN A 661 20.33 51.39 27.72
N ASP A 662 21.39 50.67 28.13
CA ASP A 662 21.34 49.23 28.45
C ASP A 662 20.95 48.33 27.25
N GLY A 663 21.52 48.61 26.06
CA GLY A 663 21.36 47.82 24.83
C GLY A 663 22.42 48.15 23.77
N GLU A 664 22.47 47.39 22.67
CA GLU A 664 23.39 47.62 21.54
C GLU A 664 22.62 47.68 20.20
N ILE A 665 23.08 48.54 19.29
CA ILE A 665 22.59 48.63 17.92
C ILE A 665 23.78 48.71 16.97
N ALA A 666 23.71 48.02 15.83
CA ALA A 666 24.75 48.14 14.82
C ALA A 666 24.76 49.56 14.23
N ILE A 667 25.95 50.12 13.99
CA ILE A 667 26.12 51.47 13.43
C ILE A 667 25.33 51.61 12.11
N SER A 668 25.38 50.59 11.25
CA SER A 668 24.61 50.56 9.99
C SER A 668 23.10 50.57 10.22
N ASP A 669 22.59 49.90 11.25
CA ASP A 669 21.15 49.93 11.55
C ASP A 669 20.73 51.30 12.09
N TYR A 670 21.59 51.97 12.85
CA TYR A 670 21.34 53.34 13.29
C TYR A 670 21.33 54.33 12.11
N GLU A 671 22.30 54.26 11.21
CA GLU A 671 22.37 55.13 10.03
C GLU A 671 21.24 54.86 9.03
N ASP A 672 21.03 53.59 8.65
CA ASP A 672 20.12 53.23 7.56
C ASP A 672 18.65 53.19 8.00
N LYS A 673 18.35 52.86 9.27
CA LYS A 673 16.95 52.73 9.73
C LYS A 673 16.51 53.90 10.58
N ILE A 674 17.38 54.45 11.44
CA ILE A 674 16.99 55.52 12.37
C ILE A 674 17.24 56.88 11.72
N LYS A 675 18.47 57.19 11.30
CA LYS A 675 18.78 58.48 10.66
C LYS A 675 18.05 58.66 9.34
N GLU A 676 17.99 57.63 8.51
CA GLU A 676 17.26 57.73 7.24
C GLU A 676 15.76 57.97 7.46
N ALA A 677 15.13 57.30 8.44
CA ALA A 677 13.72 57.53 8.75
C ALA A 677 13.44 58.95 9.29
N ILE A 678 14.32 59.49 10.14
CA ILE A 678 14.23 60.87 10.64
C ILE A 678 14.33 61.88 9.47
N ASN A 679 15.28 61.65 8.56
CA ASN A 679 15.46 62.49 7.37
C ASN A 679 14.26 62.40 6.41
N GLN A 680 13.75 61.19 6.14
CA GLN A 680 12.56 60.99 5.30
C GLN A 680 11.31 61.66 5.90
N ALA A 681 11.21 61.72 7.23
CA ALA A 681 10.15 62.42 7.93
C ALA A 681 10.32 63.96 7.94
N GLY A 682 11.43 64.48 7.38
CA GLY A 682 11.73 65.91 7.32
C GLY A 682 12.04 66.53 8.70
N ILE A 683 12.46 65.72 9.67
CA ILE A 683 12.75 66.14 11.04
C ILE A 683 14.25 66.47 11.12
N THR A 684 14.58 67.61 11.73
CA THR A 684 15.97 68.03 11.94
C THR A 684 16.46 67.57 13.31
N ILE A 685 17.62 66.92 13.37
CA ILE A 685 18.28 66.54 14.63
C ILE A 685 18.98 67.79 15.19
N GLU A 686 18.51 68.30 16.35
CA GLU A 686 19.08 69.50 16.97
C GLU A 686 20.41 69.22 17.71
N GLU A 687 20.58 68.03 18.28
CA GLU A 687 21.74 67.60 19.06
C GLU A 687 21.84 66.05 19.02
N GLU A 688 23.05 65.51 18.84
CA GLU A 688 23.30 64.06 18.74
C GLU A 688 24.56 63.68 19.54
N GLU A 689 24.41 62.79 20.52
CA GLU A 689 25.50 62.15 21.25
C GLU A 689 25.35 60.62 21.13
N VAL A 690 26.34 59.95 20.55
CA VAL A 690 26.40 58.50 20.38
C VAL A 690 27.78 58.04 20.86
N GLU A 691 27.82 57.16 21.86
CA GLU A 691 29.07 56.62 22.46
C GLU A 691 29.45 55.24 21.92
#